data_AF-K9EFI8-F1
#
_entry.id   AF-K9EFI8-F1
#
_cell.length_a   1.000
_cell.length_b   1.000
_cell.length_c   1.000
_cell.angle_alpha   90.00
_cell.angle_beta   90.00
_cell.angle_gamma   90.00
#
_symmetry.space_group_name_H-M   'P 1'
#
loop_
_entity.id
_entity.type
_entity.pdbx_description
1 polymer ?
#
loop_
_entity_poly.entity_id
_entity_poly.type
_entity_poly.pdbx_seq_one_letter_code
_entity_poly.pdbx_strand_id
1 'polypeptide(L)'
;MRPWATHPLTAEPSGLQVNPGVADFVAEFTGEIPAVAGAENPGQDYTDTRIPVAGNAEESDPGATRTLPALRYPAGPGAPRAWAPTGDAKEHPRGIDPEYEQTRRERARRRAERRRRDAFTGSGGLSAYERQHRTAASSPREPEPETAPKAPESSRASRPRSTAYNSLIMFAGTFVSRILGLVRSPILLAAVVGLTSQAGNAFNVANKLPNLIYMVIVGGIVNAVLVPQIVRATKRSDDGGQAYINKLLTIAIVGLGVVTALITAAAPLIVKMMAATMAEEWYRLTVQFAYWCLPQIFFYGMYTVMGQVLNARESFGPYMWAPALNNVVAILGFLGILLVWGPVSLADGADVPAWTSARVGAIGGISTLGIVAQALILVWPLRSAGVRFRFDFHWRGAGLGAAGRASWWMALTMLISFIPTAITSNVAAGASARADAAGINLHHVAGNFAYDTAYTIYSIPTSLFVVSIATAVFTRMSRAVAEGEITRMRKDVERTLKFVSVIMFLCAIGMIVLSVPISRIFALTSSPDEAVTLARVVATMSIGLIAIGAVQVLNRVYYAYEDTRGAFWINLPFQGAGVVGFLICGFLPPQWVVAGVGLVMSVTNIACALAMLARLSPRVGGWNYRGLALFHLKLGLVSGVTLAAGFALLRLFGPLFAPMSVLTALVASVVVGSLVAGLYLLLLVALKISEVRVFLSPLKRILSRLKSLR
;
A
#
# COMPACT_ATOMS: atom_id res chain seq x y z
N MET A 1 -20.47 -6.22 -76.30
CA MET A 1 -19.33 -6.57 -75.41
C MET A 1 -19.76 -7.76 -74.56
N ARG A 2 -18.84 -8.72 -74.41
CA ARG A 2 -19.04 -10.10 -73.96
C ARG A 2 -19.39 -10.25 -72.45
N PRO A 3 -19.84 -11.45 -72.01
CA PRO A 3 -20.82 -11.70 -70.93
C PRO A 3 -20.22 -12.36 -69.66
N TRP A 4 -21.08 -13.03 -68.85
CA TRP A 4 -20.89 -14.10 -67.83
C TRP A 4 -20.22 -13.75 -66.48
N ALA A 5 -20.50 -14.37 -65.33
CA ALA A 5 -21.62 -15.10 -64.74
C ALA A 5 -21.22 -15.47 -63.29
N THR A 6 -22.15 -15.35 -62.34
CA THR A 6 -22.40 -16.20 -61.14
C THR A 6 -21.25 -16.97 -60.43
N HIS A 7 -21.05 -16.67 -59.13
CA HIS A 7 -20.80 -17.68 -58.08
C HIS A 7 -21.42 -17.20 -56.73
N PRO A 8 -22.10 -18.07 -55.96
CA PRO A 8 -22.73 -17.68 -54.70
C PRO A 8 -21.75 -17.79 -53.53
N LEU A 9 -21.66 -16.75 -52.69
CA LEU A 9 -20.97 -16.83 -51.40
C LEU A 9 -21.94 -17.33 -50.32
N THR A 10 -22.05 -18.65 -50.21
CA THR A 10 -22.32 -19.30 -48.91
C THR A 10 -21.02 -19.32 -48.12
N ALA A 11 -20.86 -18.37 -47.20
CA ALA A 11 -19.90 -18.45 -46.10
C ALA A 11 -20.34 -17.46 -45.02
N GLU A 12 -20.92 -17.99 -43.95
CA GLU A 12 -21.11 -17.26 -42.69
C GLU A 12 -19.75 -16.72 -42.21
N PRO A 13 -19.67 -15.50 -41.64
CA PRO A 13 -18.51 -15.11 -40.88
C PRO A 13 -18.58 -15.78 -39.51
N SER A 14 -18.06 -17.01 -39.43
CA SER A 14 -17.69 -17.66 -38.18
C SER A 14 -16.51 -16.95 -37.52
N GLY A 15 -16.57 -16.72 -36.21
CA GLY A 15 -15.35 -16.76 -35.39
C GLY A 15 -15.02 -15.56 -34.49
N LEU A 16 -15.99 -14.78 -34.04
CA LEU A 16 -15.83 -14.03 -32.78
C LEU A 16 -16.39 -14.90 -31.65
N GLN A 17 -15.61 -15.89 -31.21
CA GLN A 17 -15.94 -16.60 -29.96
C GLN A 17 -15.71 -15.63 -28.80
N VAL A 18 -16.81 -15.06 -28.32
CA VAL A 18 -16.86 -14.34 -27.05
C VAL A 18 -16.44 -15.31 -25.95
N ASN A 19 -15.55 -14.85 -25.07
CA ASN A 19 -15.10 -15.61 -23.91
C ASN A 19 -16.33 -16.12 -23.10
N PRO A 20 -16.57 -17.44 -23.01
CA PRO A 20 -17.74 -17.98 -22.30
C PRO A 20 -17.79 -17.51 -20.85
N GLY A 21 -16.63 -17.46 -20.17
CA GLY A 21 -16.56 -16.99 -18.79
C GLY A 21 -16.78 -15.48 -18.60
N VAL A 22 -16.66 -14.66 -19.66
CA VAL A 22 -17.03 -13.23 -19.60
C VAL A 22 -18.49 -13.04 -19.99
N ALA A 23 -19.00 -13.80 -20.96
CA ALA A 23 -20.41 -13.79 -21.33
C ALA A 23 -21.30 -14.25 -20.17
N ASP A 24 -20.95 -15.36 -19.51
CA ASP A 24 -21.68 -15.91 -18.38
C ASP A 24 -21.64 -14.95 -17.17
N PHE A 25 -20.47 -14.35 -16.90
CA PHE A 25 -20.31 -13.37 -15.83
C PHE A 25 -21.08 -12.07 -16.08
N VAL A 26 -21.13 -11.59 -17.34
CA VAL A 26 -21.91 -10.41 -17.72
C VAL A 26 -23.41 -10.70 -17.65
N ALA A 27 -23.86 -11.86 -18.16
CA ALA A 27 -25.26 -12.27 -18.12
C ALA A 27 -25.78 -12.43 -16.67
N GLU A 28 -24.96 -12.97 -15.78
CA GLU A 28 -25.30 -13.11 -14.35
C GLU A 28 -25.40 -11.74 -13.63
N PHE A 29 -24.74 -10.70 -14.15
CA PHE A 29 -24.75 -9.34 -13.59
C PHE A 29 -25.79 -8.41 -14.24
N THR A 30 -26.17 -8.64 -15.50
CA THR A 30 -27.16 -7.83 -16.24
C THR A 30 -28.58 -8.39 -16.17
N GLY A 31 -28.76 -9.61 -15.65
CA GLY A 31 -30.09 -10.20 -15.46
C GLY A 31 -30.74 -10.72 -16.75
N GLU A 32 -29.99 -10.86 -17.84
CA GLU A 32 -30.49 -11.45 -19.08
C GLU A 32 -30.34 -12.98 -19.04
N ILE A 33 -31.47 -13.68 -19.09
CA ILE A 33 -31.55 -15.14 -19.09
C ILE A 33 -31.10 -15.66 -20.47
N PRO A 34 -30.20 -16.66 -20.58
CA PRO A 34 -29.88 -17.27 -21.86
C PRO A 34 -31.03 -18.17 -22.32
N ALA A 35 -31.42 -18.04 -23.59
CA ALA A 35 -32.47 -18.86 -24.22
C ALA A 35 -32.09 -20.35 -24.25
N VAL A 36 -32.95 -21.19 -23.69
CA VAL A 36 -32.88 -22.65 -23.78
C VAL A 36 -33.63 -23.12 -25.02
N ALA A 37 -32.97 -23.94 -25.83
CA ALA A 37 -33.53 -24.57 -27.02
C ALA A 37 -34.34 -25.84 -26.67
N GLY A 38 -35.53 -25.96 -27.26
CA GLY A 38 -36.18 -27.23 -27.62
C GLY A 38 -37.37 -27.69 -26.75
N ALA A 39 -38.59 -27.52 -27.27
CA ALA A 39 -39.70 -28.50 -27.21
C ALA A 39 -40.91 -27.99 -28.05
N GLU A 40 -41.72 -28.94 -28.51
CA GLU A 40 -42.67 -28.87 -29.62
C GLU A 40 -44.02 -28.15 -29.34
N ASN A 41 -44.68 -27.76 -30.44
CA ASN A 41 -46.05 -27.19 -30.66
C ASN A 41 -47.20 -27.95 -29.93
N PRO A 42 -48.47 -27.44 -29.80
CA PRO A 42 -49.18 -26.53 -30.72
C PRO A 42 -50.17 -25.48 -30.13
N GLY A 43 -50.44 -24.44 -30.92
CA GLY A 43 -51.69 -23.62 -31.03
C GLY A 43 -52.55 -23.27 -29.81
N GLN A 44 -52.69 -21.98 -29.52
CA GLN A 44 -53.97 -21.34 -29.16
C GLN A 44 -53.87 -19.80 -29.17
N ASP A 45 -54.75 -19.18 -29.95
CA ASP A 45 -55.15 -17.77 -29.84
C ASP A 45 -55.96 -17.60 -28.55
N TYR A 46 -55.67 -16.58 -27.71
CA TYR A 46 -56.70 -15.85 -26.96
C TYR A 46 -56.15 -14.58 -26.30
N THR A 47 -57.05 -13.61 -26.28
CA THR A 47 -57.06 -12.24 -25.77
C THR A 47 -57.26 -12.13 -24.25
N ASP A 48 -56.85 -10.98 -23.71
CA ASP A 48 -57.40 -10.20 -22.57
C ASP A 48 -57.64 -10.88 -21.20
N THR A 49 -57.00 -10.34 -20.14
CA THR A 49 -57.69 -10.16 -18.84
C THR A 49 -57.24 -8.91 -18.08
N ARG A 50 -58.19 -7.98 -18.03
CA ARG A 50 -58.41 -6.72 -17.28
C ARG A 50 -58.07 -6.69 -15.76
N ILE A 51 -57.52 -5.53 -15.30
CA ILE A 51 -57.96 -4.48 -14.30
C ILE A 51 -58.50 -4.98 -12.92
N PRO A 52 -58.19 -4.39 -11.71
CA PRO A 52 -58.40 -2.95 -11.38
C PRO A 52 -57.59 -2.16 -10.30
N VAL A 53 -57.47 -0.83 -10.57
CA VAL A 53 -57.75 0.38 -9.69
C VAL A 53 -56.77 0.68 -8.53
N ALA A 54 -56.32 1.91 -8.19
CA ALA A 54 -56.71 3.33 -8.37
C ALA A 54 -55.40 4.18 -8.49
N GLY A 55 -55.31 5.35 -9.13
CA GLY A 55 -56.25 6.47 -9.20
C GLY A 55 -55.75 7.61 -8.29
N ASN A 56 -54.86 8.47 -8.79
CA ASN A 56 -54.96 9.94 -8.72
C ASN A 56 -53.75 10.60 -9.39
N ALA A 57 -54.05 11.30 -10.48
CA ALA A 57 -53.21 12.28 -11.11
C ALA A 57 -53.33 13.62 -10.37
N GLU A 58 -52.22 14.33 -10.21
CA GLU A 58 -52.23 15.80 -10.22
C GLU A 58 -50.91 16.32 -10.80
N GLU A 59 -51.03 17.45 -11.48
CA GLU A 59 -50.13 18.05 -12.45
C GLU A 59 -48.74 18.47 -11.95
N SER A 60 -47.88 18.58 -12.96
CA SER A 60 -46.56 19.19 -13.04
C SER A 60 -46.32 20.50 -12.27
N ASP A 61 -45.19 20.55 -11.56
CA ASP A 61 -44.44 21.79 -11.27
C ASP A 61 -42.96 21.61 -11.68
N PRO A 62 -42.47 22.28 -12.75
CA PRO A 62 -41.06 22.25 -13.15
C PRO A 62 -40.30 23.38 -12.46
N GLY A 63 -39.98 23.22 -11.17
CA GLY A 63 -39.35 24.32 -10.43
C GLY A 63 -38.87 24.04 -9.01
N ALA A 64 -38.35 22.85 -8.68
CA ALA A 64 -37.90 22.58 -7.31
C ALA A 64 -36.48 21.97 -7.24
N THR A 65 -35.49 22.83 -7.04
CA THR A 65 -34.18 22.48 -6.49
C THR A 65 -34.37 22.00 -5.04
N ARG A 66 -34.26 20.68 -4.81
CA ARG A 66 -34.23 20.11 -3.46
C ARG A 66 -32.95 20.50 -2.72
N THR A 67 -33.09 21.45 -1.80
CA THR A 67 -32.13 21.74 -0.72
C THR A 67 -32.21 20.64 0.35
N LEU A 68 -31.04 20.21 0.85
CA LEU A 68 -30.90 19.22 1.92
C LEU A 68 -31.39 19.79 3.28
N PRO A 69 -31.92 18.96 4.20
CA PRO A 69 -32.33 19.44 5.51
C PRO A 69 -31.14 19.75 6.42
N ALA A 70 -31.18 20.91 7.07
CA ALA A 70 -30.18 21.36 8.04
C ALA A 70 -30.30 20.63 9.38
N LEU A 71 -29.17 20.11 9.87
CA LEU A 71 -29.01 19.55 11.22
C LEU A 71 -29.11 20.64 12.29
N ARG A 72 -30.10 20.51 13.19
CA ARG A 72 -30.25 21.32 14.41
C ARG A 72 -29.18 20.94 15.45
N TYR A 73 -28.45 21.92 15.97
CA TYR A 73 -27.71 21.82 17.24
C TYR A 73 -28.55 22.40 18.39
N PRO A 74 -28.46 21.85 19.62
CA PRO A 74 -29.16 22.40 20.78
C PRO A 74 -28.50 23.69 21.28
N ALA A 75 -29.35 24.66 21.64
CA ALA A 75 -29.00 26.02 22.05
C ALA A 75 -28.42 26.10 23.48
N GLY A 76 -27.39 26.93 23.66
CA GLY A 76 -26.99 27.49 24.95
C GLY A 76 -27.73 28.80 25.25
N PRO A 77 -27.80 29.24 26.52
CA PRO A 77 -28.73 30.28 26.93
C PRO A 77 -28.23 31.72 26.65
N GLY A 78 -29.08 32.48 25.94
CA GLY A 78 -29.51 33.83 26.30
C GLY A 78 -28.51 35.00 26.25
N ALA A 79 -28.61 35.82 25.20
CA ALA A 79 -28.37 37.27 25.29
C ALA A 79 -29.24 38.02 24.26
N PRO A 80 -29.67 39.28 24.54
CA PRO A 80 -30.91 39.86 24.01
C PRO A 80 -30.79 40.54 22.63
N ARG A 81 -31.95 40.62 21.96
CA ARG A 81 -32.23 41.31 20.69
C ARG A 81 -32.10 42.84 20.78
N ALA A 82 -31.65 43.44 19.68
CA ALA A 82 -32.05 44.72 19.04
C ALA A 82 -30.86 45.17 18.16
N TRP A 83 -30.95 45.74 16.95
CA TRP A 83 -32.00 46.25 16.07
C TRP A 83 -31.31 46.38 14.69
N ALA A 84 -32.03 46.11 13.59
CA ALA A 84 -31.50 46.27 12.24
C ALA A 84 -31.63 47.73 11.76
N PRO A 85 -30.71 48.24 10.92
CA PRO A 85 -31.03 49.38 10.06
C PRO A 85 -31.08 48.98 8.58
N THR A 86 -32.20 49.33 7.97
CA THR A 86 -32.45 49.47 6.54
C THR A 86 -31.76 50.71 5.96
N GLY A 87 -31.37 50.64 4.68
CA GLY A 87 -31.37 51.80 3.77
C GLY A 87 -30.04 52.52 3.52
N ASP A 88 -29.63 52.51 2.24
CA ASP A 88 -28.80 53.46 1.48
C ASP A 88 -27.73 54.31 2.20
N ALA A 89 -26.46 54.10 1.82
CA ALA A 89 -25.45 55.16 1.94
C ALA A 89 -24.34 55.02 0.87
N LYS A 90 -24.16 56.14 0.15
CA LYS A 90 -23.14 56.45 -0.85
C LYS A 90 -21.73 56.46 -0.24
N GLU A 91 -20.75 56.34 -1.13
CA GLU A 91 -19.30 56.45 -0.90
C GLU A 91 -18.89 57.71 -0.09
N HIS A 92 -18.02 57.56 0.93
CA HIS A 92 -16.84 58.40 1.21
C HIS A 92 -15.96 57.85 2.38
N PRO A 93 -14.72 58.34 2.60
CA PRO A 93 -13.54 57.51 2.87
C PRO A 93 -13.22 57.28 4.36
N ARG A 94 -12.40 56.23 4.59
CA ARG A 94 -11.87 55.80 5.90
C ARG A 94 -11.13 56.91 6.64
N GLY A 95 -11.75 57.48 7.67
CA GLY A 95 -11.07 58.08 8.82
C GLY A 95 -11.12 57.11 9.99
N ILE A 96 -9.96 56.73 10.52
CA ILE A 96 -9.87 55.92 11.75
C ILE A 96 -10.21 56.85 12.91
N ASP A 97 -11.26 56.52 13.65
CA ASP A 97 -11.69 57.23 14.85
C ASP A 97 -10.54 57.33 15.87
N PRO A 98 -10.05 58.55 16.18
CA PRO A 98 -8.97 58.79 17.14
C PRO A 98 -9.28 58.23 18.53
N GLU A 99 -10.55 58.21 18.92
CA GLU A 99 -11.02 57.79 20.25
C GLU A 99 -10.91 56.26 20.41
N TYR A 100 -11.13 55.51 19.32
CA TYR A 100 -10.91 54.07 19.29
C TYR A 100 -9.42 53.71 19.43
N GLU A 101 -8.53 54.49 18.80
CA GLU A 101 -7.10 54.25 18.90
C GLU A 101 -6.55 54.60 20.29
N GLN A 102 -7.08 55.65 20.92
CA GLN A 102 -6.74 56.04 22.29
C GLN A 102 -7.17 54.95 23.29
N THR A 103 -8.39 54.44 23.15
CA THR A 103 -8.93 53.36 23.99
C THR A 103 -8.12 52.07 23.84
N ARG A 104 -7.67 51.76 22.62
CA ARG A 104 -6.81 50.60 22.35
C ARG A 104 -5.42 50.75 22.97
N ARG A 105 -4.81 51.94 22.91
CA ARG A 105 -3.52 52.24 23.54
C ARG A 105 -3.61 52.16 25.07
N GLU A 106 -4.71 52.64 25.66
CA GLU A 106 -4.90 52.60 27.10
C GLU A 106 -5.09 51.16 27.63
N ARG A 107 -5.84 50.32 26.91
CA ARG A 107 -5.97 48.88 27.24
C ARG A 107 -4.63 48.13 27.12
N ALA A 108 -3.81 48.47 26.13
CA ALA A 108 -2.47 47.88 25.99
C ALA A 108 -1.55 48.28 27.15
N ARG A 109 -1.61 49.55 27.59
CA ARG A 109 -0.84 50.06 28.73
C ARG A 109 -1.23 49.38 30.06
N ARG A 110 -2.53 49.24 30.34
CA ARG A 110 -3.02 48.55 31.55
C ARG A 110 -2.62 47.05 31.59
N ARG A 111 -2.54 46.39 30.44
CA ARG A 111 -2.02 45.00 30.34
C ARG A 111 -0.52 44.90 30.63
N ALA A 112 0.27 45.88 30.19
CA ALA A 112 1.71 45.92 30.47
C ALA A 112 1.99 46.20 31.95
N GLU A 113 1.21 47.07 32.59
CA GLU A 113 1.33 47.39 34.02
C GLU A 113 0.94 46.19 34.92
N ARG A 114 -0.10 45.43 34.56
CA ARG A 114 -0.44 44.17 35.26
C ARG A 114 0.70 43.15 35.21
N ARG A 115 1.32 42.95 34.04
CA ARG A 115 2.47 42.03 33.89
C ARG A 115 3.69 42.46 34.70
N ARG A 116 3.92 43.77 34.87
CA ARG A 116 5.00 44.28 35.75
C ARG A 116 4.68 44.06 37.23
N ARG A 117 3.41 44.18 37.64
CA ARG A 117 2.98 43.94 39.03
C ARG A 117 3.08 42.47 39.44
N ASP A 118 2.76 41.58 38.53
CA ASP A 118 2.84 40.12 38.76
C ASP A 118 4.30 39.63 38.76
N ALA A 119 5.22 40.32 38.07
CA ALA A 119 6.65 40.03 38.10
C ALA A 119 7.35 40.49 39.40
N PHE A 120 6.74 41.41 40.17
CA PHE A 120 7.34 41.98 41.39
C PHE A 120 6.77 41.38 42.69
N THR A 121 5.81 40.46 42.59
CA THR A 121 5.16 39.82 43.74
C THR A 121 5.52 38.33 43.90
N GLY A 122 6.52 37.86 43.15
CA GLY A 122 7.01 36.47 43.15
C GLY A 122 8.37 36.25 43.84
N SER A 123 8.76 37.07 44.82
CA SER A 123 10.00 36.86 45.59
C SER A 123 9.78 37.12 47.09
N GLY A 124 8.96 36.28 47.71
CA GLY A 124 8.68 36.32 49.13
C GLY A 124 8.55 34.92 49.70
N GLY A 125 9.66 34.34 50.12
CA GLY A 125 9.66 33.05 50.80
C GLY A 125 11.00 32.35 50.71
N LEU A 126 11.98 32.82 51.48
CA LEU A 126 13.09 32.04 52.08
C LEU A 126 13.83 32.98 53.04
N SER A 127 13.29 33.15 54.26
CA SER A 127 14.03 33.72 55.39
C SER A 127 13.79 32.85 56.63
N ALA A 128 14.69 31.89 56.86
CA ALA A 128 14.75 31.17 58.14
C ALA A 128 16.10 30.53 58.47
N TYR A 129 17.16 30.70 57.65
CA TYR A 129 18.42 29.99 57.87
C TYR A 129 19.68 30.87 57.93
N GLU A 130 19.62 32.13 57.49
CA GLU A 130 20.82 32.97 57.32
C GLU A 130 21.11 33.95 58.47
N ARG A 131 20.61 33.69 59.69
CA ARG A 131 20.76 34.64 60.81
C ARG A 131 21.53 34.17 62.03
N GLN A 132 22.21 33.02 61.99
CA GLN A 132 22.86 32.50 63.21
C GLN A 132 24.39 32.31 63.20
N HIS A 133 25.12 32.52 62.09
CA HIS A 133 26.58 32.35 62.14
C HIS A 133 27.34 33.38 61.30
N ARG A 134 27.56 34.56 61.91
CA ARG A 134 28.64 35.50 61.55
C ARG A 134 29.17 36.16 62.83
N THR A 135 30.14 35.53 63.47
CA THR A 135 31.26 36.16 64.20
C THR A 135 32.17 35.09 64.81
N ALA A 136 33.32 34.85 64.19
CA ALA A 136 34.61 34.59 64.87
C ALA A 136 35.69 34.38 63.80
N ALA A 137 36.73 35.21 63.85
CA ALA A 137 37.90 35.15 63.00
C ALA A 137 38.93 34.18 63.57
N SER A 138 39.57 33.38 62.71
CA SER A 138 41.00 33.02 62.75
C SER A 138 41.34 32.07 61.61
N SER A 139 42.52 32.28 61.02
CA SER A 139 43.21 31.39 60.06
C SER A 139 44.57 31.04 60.71
N PRO A 140 45.38 30.05 60.27
CA PRO A 140 45.19 29.04 59.23
C PRO A 140 45.59 27.60 59.68
N ARG A 141 45.14 26.57 58.93
CA ARG A 141 45.92 25.34 58.58
C ARG A 141 45.04 24.38 57.75
N GLU A 142 45.44 24.13 56.52
CA GLU A 142 44.95 22.99 55.72
C GLU A 142 45.53 21.67 56.26
N PRO A 143 44.69 20.62 56.31
CA PRO A 143 45.09 19.33 55.79
C PRO A 143 44.03 18.69 54.85
N GLU A 144 44.50 17.71 54.08
CA GLU A 144 43.93 17.02 52.92
C GLU A 144 42.45 16.60 52.95
N PRO A 145 41.78 16.48 51.77
CA PRO A 145 40.39 16.07 51.69
C PRO A 145 40.22 14.57 51.94
N GLU A 146 39.67 14.25 53.12
CA GLU A 146 39.14 12.94 53.47
C GLU A 146 37.86 12.65 52.64
N THR A 147 37.79 11.44 52.09
CA THR A 147 36.78 10.97 51.13
C THR A 147 35.35 11.01 51.67
N ALA A 148 34.47 11.76 51.03
CA ALA A 148 33.03 11.71 51.28
C ALA A 148 32.38 10.43 50.71
N PRO A 149 31.33 9.85 51.35
CA PRO A 149 30.70 8.61 50.92
C PRO A 149 29.94 8.78 49.59
N LYS A 150 30.13 7.84 48.66
CA LYS A 150 29.40 7.79 47.37
C LYS A 150 27.90 7.66 47.60
N ALA A 151 27.12 8.58 47.05
CA ALA A 151 25.68 8.42 46.84
C ALA A 151 25.40 7.17 45.98
N PRO A 152 24.28 6.46 46.19
CA PRO A 152 23.96 5.25 45.43
C PRO A 152 23.81 5.62 43.94
N GLU A 153 24.50 4.87 43.09
CA GLU A 153 24.42 4.99 41.63
C GLU A 153 22.96 4.83 41.18
N SER A 154 22.26 5.96 40.99
CA SER A 154 21.04 5.97 40.21
C SER A 154 21.40 5.54 38.80
N SER A 155 20.91 4.37 38.42
CA SER A 155 20.88 3.76 37.10
C SER A 155 21.41 4.67 35.98
N ARG A 156 22.52 4.27 35.36
CA ARG A 156 22.98 4.78 34.06
C ARG A 156 21.78 4.93 33.12
N ALA A 157 21.25 6.15 33.02
CA ALA A 157 20.30 6.50 31.98
C ALA A 157 21.02 6.27 30.65
N SER A 158 20.58 5.24 29.92
CA SER A 158 21.10 4.90 28.62
C SER A 158 21.05 6.14 27.73
N ARG A 159 22.22 6.59 27.23
CA ARG A 159 22.31 7.66 26.23
C ARG A 159 21.26 7.42 25.15
N PRO A 160 20.46 8.43 24.76
CA PRO A 160 19.48 8.26 23.69
C PRO A 160 20.23 7.88 22.41
N ARG A 161 20.13 6.62 22.00
CA ARG A 161 20.61 6.16 20.70
C ARG A 161 19.96 7.06 19.65
N SER A 162 20.76 7.65 18.76
CA SER A 162 20.27 8.68 17.85
C SER A 162 19.10 8.14 17.01
N THR A 163 18.09 8.97 16.80
CA THR A 163 16.90 8.68 15.96
C THR A 163 17.27 8.19 14.55
N ALA A 164 18.47 8.54 14.08
CA ALA A 164 19.04 8.06 12.83
C ALA A 164 19.44 6.57 12.88
N TYR A 165 19.97 6.09 14.00
CA TYR A 165 20.35 4.69 14.19
C TYR A 165 19.12 3.76 14.21
N ASN A 166 18.06 4.15 14.92
CA ASN A 166 16.82 3.37 14.95
C ASN A 166 16.14 3.35 13.57
N SER A 167 16.10 4.48 12.87
CA SER A 167 15.62 4.56 11.47
C SER A 167 16.43 3.66 10.52
N LEU A 168 17.75 3.57 10.71
CA LEU A 168 18.62 2.71 9.91
C LEU A 168 18.36 1.22 10.16
N ILE A 169 18.19 0.81 11.42
CA ILE A 169 17.83 -0.58 11.77
C ILE A 169 16.49 -0.97 11.17
N MET A 170 15.51 -0.07 11.19
CA MET A 170 14.18 -0.29 10.60
C MET A 170 14.27 -0.45 9.08
N PHE A 171 15.03 0.42 8.41
CA PHE A 171 15.28 0.32 6.98
C PHE A 171 15.99 -0.99 6.63
N ALA A 172 17.03 -1.37 7.40
CA ALA A 172 17.77 -2.61 7.19
C ALA A 172 16.88 -3.84 7.34
N GLY A 173 16.03 -3.91 8.38
CA GLY A 173 15.10 -5.04 8.57
C GLY A 173 14.12 -5.19 7.40
N THR A 174 13.56 -4.07 6.94
CA THR A 174 12.67 -4.06 5.77
C THR A 174 13.42 -4.47 4.50
N PHE A 175 14.61 -3.93 4.28
CA PHE A 175 15.43 -4.21 3.10
C PHE A 175 15.86 -5.69 3.04
N VAL A 176 16.36 -6.22 4.15
CA VAL A 176 16.73 -7.63 4.28
C VAL A 176 15.51 -8.53 4.08
N SER A 177 14.37 -8.22 4.71
CA SER A 177 13.15 -8.99 4.50
C SER A 177 12.69 -8.97 3.04
N ARG A 178 12.85 -7.84 2.33
CA ARG A 178 12.54 -7.77 0.91
C ARG A 178 13.47 -8.67 0.12
N ILE A 179 14.78 -8.55 0.29
CA ILE A 179 15.78 -9.42 -0.36
C ILE A 179 15.47 -10.90 -0.11
N LEU A 180 15.25 -11.29 1.14
CA LEU A 180 14.91 -12.67 1.48
C LEU A 180 13.60 -13.11 0.83
N GLY A 181 12.59 -12.23 0.74
CA GLY A 181 11.38 -12.49 -0.03
C GLY A 181 11.66 -12.70 -1.52
N LEU A 182 12.59 -11.93 -2.11
CA LEU A 182 13.04 -12.10 -3.50
C LEU A 182 13.76 -13.44 -3.71
N VAL A 183 14.49 -13.93 -2.71
CA VAL A 183 15.15 -15.25 -2.75
C VAL A 183 14.13 -16.38 -2.53
N ARG A 184 13.17 -16.19 -1.62
CA ARG A 184 12.10 -17.15 -1.32
C ARG A 184 11.23 -17.42 -2.55
N SER A 185 10.86 -16.38 -3.30
CA SER A 185 9.91 -16.48 -4.43
C SER A 185 10.32 -17.51 -5.50
N PRO A 186 11.55 -17.51 -6.05
CA PRO A 186 11.98 -18.53 -7.03
C PRO A 186 12.17 -19.92 -6.40
N ILE A 187 12.55 -20.03 -5.12
CA ILE A 187 12.67 -21.33 -4.44
C ILE A 187 11.28 -21.95 -4.23
N LEU A 188 10.31 -21.14 -3.84
CA LEU A 188 8.90 -21.55 -3.79
C LEU A 188 8.42 -21.99 -5.18
N LEU A 189 8.75 -21.24 -6.23
CA LEU A 189 8.43 -21.60 -7.61
C LEU A 189 9.06 -22.93 -8.03
N ALA A 190 10.30 -23.20 -7.60
CA ALA A 190 10.96 -24.49 -7.81
C ALA A 190 10.24 -25.63 -7.08
N ALA A 191 9.79 -25.38 -5.85
CA ALA A 191 9.20 -26.37 -4.96
C ALA A 191 7.72 -26.71 -5.29
N VAL A 192 7.00 -25.82 -5.99
CA VAL A 192 5.55 -25.93 -6.23
C VAL A 192 5.19 -26.01 -7.74
N VAL A 193 6.18 -26.19 -8.61
CA VAL A 193 6.10 -26.21 -10.10
C VAL A 193 5.93 -24.83 -10.74
N GLY A 194 6.56 -24.67 -11.92
CA GLY A 194 6.76 -23.46 -12.73
C GLY A 194 5.53 -22.64 -13.12
N LEU A 195 5.81 -21.47 -13.74
CA LEU A 195 4.94 -20.29 -13.93
C LEU A 195 3.56 -20.55 -14.55
N THR A 196 3.27 -21.75 -15.04
CA THR A 196 2.11 -22.10 -15.87
C THR A 196 1.33 -23.32 -15.37
N SER A 197 1.73 -23.97 -14.26
CA SER A 197 1.06 -25.19 -13.77
C SER A 197 -0.29 -24.91 -13.07
N GLN A 198 -1.24 -25.85 -13.20
CA GLN A 198 -2.54 -25.77 -12.54
C GLN A 198 -2.43 -25.89 -11.02
N ALA A 199 -1.49 -26.70 -10.51
CA ALA A 199 -1.22 -26.82 -9.08
C ALA A 199 -0.63 -25.55 -8.45
N GLY A 200 0.30 -24.88 -9.15
CA GLY A 200 0.86 -23.60 -8.72
C GLY A 200 -0.23 -22.52 -8.62
N ASN A 201 -1.19 -22.53 -9.54
CA ASN A 201 -2.37 -21.66 -9.48
C ASN A 201 -3.26 -21.98 -8.26
N ALA A 202 -3.54 -23.26 -7.99
CA ALA A 202 -4.31 -23.69 -6.82
C ALA A 202 -3.67 -23.20 -5.50
N PHE A 203 -2.36 -23.44 -5.33
CA PHE A 203 -1.65 -22.96 -4.15
C PHE A 203 -1.62 -21.42 -4.06
N ASN A 204 -1.36 -20.72 -5.18
CA ASN A 204 -1.30 -19.26 -5.21
C ASN A 204 -2.64 -18.64 -4.76
N VAL A 205 -3.76 -19.13 -5.30
CA VAL A 205 -5.11 -18.70 -4.87
C VAL A 205 -5.28 -18.91 -3.37
N ALA A 206 -5.01 -20.12 -2.88
CA ALA A 206 -5.15 -20.45 -1.47
C ALA A 206 -4.25 -19.61 -0.55
N ASN A 207 -3.01 -19.31 -0.94
CA ASN A 207 -2.05 -18.54 -0.15
C ASN A 207 -2.26 -17.01 -0.25
N LYS A 208 -3.01 -16.54 -1.26
CA LYS A 208 -3.44 -15.14 -1.34
C LYS A 208 -4.59 -14.85 -0.38
N LEU A 209 -5.55 -15.77 -0.24
CA LEU A 209 -6.76 -15.57 0.59
C LEU A 209 -6.49 -14.95 1.98
N PRO A 210 -5.53 -15.45 2.77
CA PRO A 210 -5.27 -14.90 4.10
C PRO A 210 -4.82 -13.45 4.04
N ASN A 211 -3.97 -13.12 3.06
CA ASN A 211 -3.43 -11.78 2.87
C ASN A 211 -4.53 -10.78 2.49
N LEU A 212 -5.42 -11.18 1.59
CA LEU A 212 -6.55 -10.37 1.14
C LEU A 212 -7.47 -10.02 2.33
N ILE A 213 -7.86 -11.03 3.11
CA ILE A 213 -8.74 -10.86 4.27
C ILE A 213 -8.03 -10.03 5.36
N TYR A 214 -6.76 -10.32 5.61
CA TYR A 214 -5.93 -9.55 6.53
C TYR A 214 -5.85 -8.06 6.13
N MET A 215 -5.69 -7.74 4.84
CA MET A 215 -5.64 -6.34 4.37
C MET A 215 -6.94 -5.60 4.65
N VAL A 216 -8.09 -6.25 4.54
CA VAL A 216 -9.39 -5.67 4.91
C VAL A 216 -9.45 -5.42 6.42
N ILE A 217 -9.02 -6.39 7.23
CA ILE A 217 -9.01 -6.28 8.71
C ILE A 217 -8.10 -5.14 9.16
N VAL A 218 -6.87 -5.04 8.62
CA VAL A 218 -5.89 -4.01 9.01
C VAL A 218 -6.22 -2.64 8.44
N GLY A 219 -6.66 -2.58 7.18
CA GLY A 219 -7.09 -1.35 6.51
C GLY A 219 -8.31 -0.74 7.17
N GLY A 220 -9.24 -1.60 7.61
CA GLY A 220 -10.35 -1.22 8.47
C GLY A 220 -9.85 -0.83 9.87
N ILE A 221 -9.64 -1.80 10.74
CA ILE A 221 -9.80 -1.61 12.20
C ILE A 221 -8.53 -1.05 12.88
N VAL A 222 -7.35 -1.22 12.29
CA VAL A 222 -6.10 -1.32 13.08
C VAL A 222 -5.16 -0.12 12.92
N ASN A 223 -4.94 0.39 11.69
CA ASN A 223 -3.72 1.17 11.45
C ASN A 223 -3.80 2.68 11.80
N ALA A 224 -4.98 3.31 11.71
CA ALA A 224 -5.10 4.76 11.94
C ALA A 224 -5.24 5.15 13.43
N VAL A 225 -5.66 4.22 14.28
CA VAL A 225 -6.16 4.57 15.62
C VAL A 225 -5.37 3.91 16.74
N LEU A 226 -4.76 2.74 16.52
CA LEU A 226 -4.13 2.00 17.60
C LEU A 226 -2.92 2.73 18.19
N VAL A 227 -1.96 3.19 17.38
CA VAL A 227 -0.76 3.84 17.92
C VAL A 227 -1.09 5.09 18.74
N PRO A 228 -1.89 6.06 18.23
CA PRO A 228 -2.24 7.24 19.02
C PRO A 228 -3.02 6.92 20.30
N GLN A 229 -3.92 5.93 20.26
CA GLN A 229 -4.70 5.54 21.44
C GLN A 229 -3.85 4.81 22.48
N ILE A 230 -2.94 3.91 22.06
CA ILE A 230 -2.00 3.26 22.97
C ILE A 230 -1.10 4.30 23.62
N VAL A 231 -0.53 5.24 22.85
CA VAL A 231 0.31 6.33 23.41
C VAL A 231 -0.47 7.20 24.39
N ARG A 232 -1.74 7.53 24.09
CA ARG A 232 -2.61 8.28 25.00
C ARG A 232 -2.93 7.51 26.27
N ALA A 233 -3.22 6.21 26.17
CA ALA A 233 -3.46 5.34 27.31
C ALA A 233 -2.22 5.31 28.22
N THR A 234 -1.05 4.98 27.65
CA THR A 234 0.23 4.91 28.39
C THR A 234 0.57 6.20 29.14
N LYS A 235 0.19 7.38 28.62
CA LYS A 235 0.46 8.68 29.27
C LYS A 235 -0.55 9.08 30.34
N ARG A 236 -1.77 8.53 30.31
CA ARG A 236 -2.90 8.99 31.15
C ARG A 236 -3.22 8.05 32.30
N SER A 237 -2.66 6.85 32.29
CA SER A 237 -2.95 5.80 33.27
C SER A 237 -1.74 5.52 34.14
N ASP A 238 -1.97 5.39 35.45
CA ASP A 238 -0.93 5.10 36.44
C ASP A 238 -0.29 3.71 36.25
N ASP A 239 -0.97 2.79 35.56
CA ASP A 239 -0.46 1.45 35.21
C ASP A 239 0.40 1.42 33.93
N GLY A 240 0.75 2.59 33.38
CA GLY A 240 1.52 2.70 32.14
C GLY A 240 0.82 2.08 30.92
N GLY A 241 -0.52 2.05 30.91
CA GLY A 241 -1.37 1.61 29.80
C GLY A 241 -1.60 0.10 29.75
N GLN A 242 -1.24 -0.64 30.81
CA GLN A 242 -1.23 -2.10 30.81
C GLN A 242 -2.64 -2.70 30.68
N ALA A 243 -3.64 -2.16 31.39
CA ALA A 243 -5.03 -2.59 31.29
C ALA A 243 -5.58 -2.40 29.88
N TYR A 244 -5.27 -1.26 29.24
CA TYR A 244 -5.67 -1.00 27.85
C TYR A 244 -5.02 -1.99 26.89
N ILE A 245 -3.71 -2.26 27.04
CA ILE A 245 -2.99 -3.23 26.20
C ILE A 245 -3.53 -4.65 26.40
N ASN A 246 -3.81 -5.07 27.63
CA ASN A 246 -4.40 -6.37 27.95
C ASN A 246 -5.77 -6.55 27.30
N LYS A 247 -6.64 -5.54 27.41
CA LYS A 247 -7.95 -5.52 26.76
C LYS A 247 -7.83 -5.56 25.24
N LEU A 248 -6.94 -4.75 24.67
CA LEU A 248 -6.69 -4.71 23.22
C LEU A 248 -6.20 -6.06 22.69
N LEU A 249 -5.21 -6.68 23.35
CA LEU A 249 -4.69 -7.99 22.97
C LEU A 249 -5.74 -9.08 23.15
N THR A 250 -6.57 -9.01 24.19
CA THR A 250 -7.67 -9.97 24.42
C THR A 250 -8.71 -9.89 23.30
N ILE A 251 -9.16 -8.67 22.96
CA ILE A 251 -10.11 -8.45 21.86
C ILE A 251 -9.50 -8.92 20.53
N ALA A 252 -8.21 -8.64 20.29
CA ALA A 252 -7.52 -9.09 19.09
C ALA A 252 -7.45 -10.63 19.02
N ILE A 253 -7.03 -11.30 20.09
CA ILE A 253 -6.93 -12.77 20.13
C ILE A 253 -8.31 -13.42 19.91
N VAL A 254 -9.33 -12.98 20.66
CA VAL A 254 -10.67 -13.57 20.56
C VAL A 254 -11.32 -13.23 19.22
N GLY A 255 -11.31 -11.95 18.84
CA GLY A 255 -11.93 -11.48 17.60
C GLY A 255 -11.28 -12.05 16.34
N LEU A 256 -9.94 -12.00 16.24
CA LEU A 256 -9.23 -12.61 15.12
C LEU A 256 -9.36 -14.13 15.13
N GLY A 257 -9.39 -14.76 16.31
CA GLY A 257 -9.57 -16.20 16.45
C GLY A 257 -10.93 -16.65 15.90
N VAL A 258 -12.01 -15.99 16.33
CA VAL A 258 -13.37 -16.27 15.84
C VAL A 258 -13.48 -16.02 14.33
N VAL A 259 -13.01 -14.86 13.85
CA VAL A 259 -13.06 -14.54 12.42
C VAL A 259 -12.26 -15.55 11.59
N THR A 260 -11.07 -15.93 12.04
CA THR A 260 -10.24 -16.92 11.35
C THR A 260 -10.91 -18.29 11.34
N ALA A 261 -11.51 -18.72 12.45
CA ALA A 261 -12.22 -19.99 12.54
C ALA A 261 -13.43 -20.03 11.59
N LEU A 262 -14.26 -18.98 11.57
CA LEU A 262 -15.42 -18.87 10.68
C LEU A 262 -15.00 -18.88 9.20
N ILE A 263 -13.96 -18.12 8.85
CA ILE A 263 -13.45 -18.04 7.48
C ILE A 263 -12.82 -19.37 7.06
N THR A 264 -12.10 -20.05 7.95
CA THR A 264 -11.51 -21.36 7.68
C THR A 264 -12.61 -22.42 7.50
N ALA A 265 -13.67 -22.38 8.31
CA ALA A 265 -14.83 -23.25 8.11
C ALA A 265 -15.56 -22.96 6.79
N ALA A 266 -15.60 -21.70 6.37
CA ALA A 266 -16.16 -21.26 5.09
C ALA A 266 -15.18 -21.40 3.91
N ALA A 267 -14.02 -22.05 4.06
CA ALA A 267 -13.00 -22.17 3.01
C ALA A 267 -13.55 -22.66 1.66
N PRO A 268 -14.42 -23.70 1.59
CA PRO A 268 -14.95 -24.17 0.32
C PRO A 268 -15.77 -23.10 -0.41
N LEU A 269 -16.59 -22.33 0.32
CA LEU A 269 -17.42 -21.26 -0.23
C LEU A 269 -16.55 -20.10 -0.73
N ILE A 270 -15.54 -19.71 0.06
CA ILE A 270 -14.62 -18.62 -0.29
C ILE A 270 -13.80 -18.98 -1.53
N VAL A 271 -13.26 -20.20 -1.59
CA VAL A 271 -12.53 -20.68 -2.77
C VAL A 271 -13.45 -20.74 -3.98
N LYS A 272 -14.71 -21.18 -3.82
CA LYS A 272 -15.67 -21.24 -4.94
C LYS A 272 -15.96 -19.86 -5.52
N MET A 273 -16.10 -18.83 -4.68
CA MET A 273 -16.27 -17.44 -5.13
C MET A 273 -15.04 -16.91 -5.89
N MET A 274 -13.83 -17.34 -5.53
CA MET A 274 -12.59 -16.84 -6.12
C MET A 274 -12.06 -17.64 -7.31
N ALA A 275 -12.48 -18.89 -7.44
CA ALA A 275 -11.99 -19.85 -8.44
C ALA A 275 -13.16 -20.59 -9.12
N ALA A 276 -14.27 -19.88 -9.39
CA ALA A 276 -15.50 -20.46 -9.95
C ALA A 276 -15.29 -21.19 -11.30
N THR A 277 -14.28 -20.78 -12.07
CA THR A 277 -13.95 -21.34 -13.39
C THR A 277 -12.90 -22.45 -13.35
N MET A 278 -12.42 -22.82 -12.17
CA MET A 278 -11.41 -23.86 -11.98
C MET A 278 -12.06 -25.25 -12.06
N ALA A 279 -11.44 -26.20 -12.76
CA ALA A 279 -11.95 -27.57 -12.84
C ALA A 279 -12.04 -28.21 -11.44
N GLU A 280 -12.99 -29.12 -11.25
CA GLU A 280 -13.42 -29.60 -9.92
C GLU A 280 -12.27 -30.26 -9.12
N GLU A 281 -11.37 -30.94 -9.79
CA GLU A 281 -10.17 -31.56 -9.20
C GLU A 281 -9.19 -30.52 -8.62
N TRP A 282 -8.96 -29.43 -9.34
CA TRP A 282 -8.10 -28.32 -8.91
C TRP A 282 -8.78 -27.44 -7.86
N TYR A 283 -10.11 -27.30 -7.93
CA TYR A 283 -10.91 -26.70 -6.87
C TYR A 283 -10.71 -27.45 -5.54
N ARG A 284 -10.83 -28.78 -5.55
CA ARG A 284 -10.62 -29.61 -4.35
C ARG A 284 -9.21 -29.46 -3.78
N LEU A 285 -8.19 -29.46 -4.63
CA LEU A 285 -6.80 -29.22 -4.21
C LEU A 285 -6.62 -27.82 -3.60
N THR A 286 -7.23 -26.80 -4.21
CA THR A 286 -7.20 -25.41 -3.71
C THR A 286 -7.84 -25.31 -2.33
N VAL A 287 -8.97 -26.00 -2.10
CA VAL A 287 -9.62 -26.05 -0.78
C VAL A 287 -8.70 -26.70 0.27
N GLN A 288 -7.99 -27.78 -0.08
CA GLN A 288 -7.03 -28.40 0.82
C GLN A 288 -5.90 -27.44 1.20
N PHE A 289 -5.31 -26.74 0.23
CA PHE A 289 -4.33 -25.68 0.52
C PHE A 289 -4.92 -24.55 1.36
N ALA A 290 -6.18 -24.16 1.12
CA ALA A 290 -6.84 -23.09 1.85
C ALA A 290 -6.98 -23.42 3.34
N TYR A 291 -7.27 -24.68 3.70
CA TYR A 291 -7.29 -25.09 5.11
C TYR A 291 -5.93 -24.93 5.81
N TRP A 292 -4.82 -25.10 5.10
CA TRP A 292 -3.49 -24.83 5.64
C TRP A 292 -3.17 -23.34 5.71
N CYS A 293 -3.61 -22.54 4.73
CA CYS A 293 -3.26 -21.14 4.59
C CYS A 293 -4.15 -20.20 5.40
N LEU A 294 -5.46 -20.42 5.48
CA LEU A 294 -6.42 -19.51 6.15
C LEU A 294 -6.12 -19.24 7.64
N PRO A 295 -5.58 -20.19 8.43
CA PRO A 295 -5.11 -19.90 9.79
C PRO A 295 -4.09 -18.76 9.88
N GLN A 296 -3.37 -18.44 8.80
CA GLN A 296 -2.44 -17.31 8.75
C GLN A 296 -3.12 -15.96 9.06
N ILE A 297 -4.43 -15.80 8.82
CA ILE A 297 -5.19 -14.56 9.11
C ILE A 297 -5.00 -14.15 10.57
N PHE A 298 -5.13 -15.11 11.49
CA PHE A 298 -4.93 -14.89 12.93
C PHE A 298 -3.54 -14.34 13.22
N PHE A 299 -2.51 -14.99 12.69
CA PHE A 299 -1.12 -14.65 12.94
C PHE A 299 -0.72 -13.32 12.30
N TYR A 300 -1.20 -13.01 11.10
CA TYR A 300 -1.00 -11.70 10.48
C TYR A 300 -1.64 -10.58 11.31
N GLY A 301 -2.88 -10.78 11.76
CA GLY A 301 -3.56 -9.81 12.62
C GLY A 301 -2.83 -9.61 13.96
N MET A 302 -2.43 -10.69 14.61
CA MET A 302 -1.67 -10.66 15.85
C MET A 302 -0.30 -10.00 15.67
N TYR A 303 0.44 -10.34 14.61
CA TYR A 303 1.71 -9.69 14.26
C TYR A 303 1.56 -8.17 14.22
N THR A 304 0.50 -7.68 13.58
CA THR A 304 0.26 -6.24 13.46
C THR A 304 -0.13 -5.61 14.78
N VAL A 305 -1.06 -6.20 15.54
CA VAL A 305 -1.47 -5.64 16.84
C VAL A 305 -0.28 -5.58 17.81
N MET A 306 0.50 -6.67 17.92
CA MET A 306 1.71 -6.72 18.73
C MET A 306 2.76 -5.70 18.25
N GLY A 307 2.94 -5.58 16.94
CA GLY A 307 3.80 -4.56 16.33
C GLY A 307 3.40 -3.13 16.67
N GLN A 308 2.11 -2.81 16.66
CA GLN A 308 1.65 -1.47 17.04
C GLN A 308 1.85 -1.16 18.52
N VAL A 309 1.71 -2.17 19.40
CA VAL A 309 2.06 -2.03 20.83
C VAL A 309 3.56 -1.77 21.00
N LEU A 310 4.42 -2.50 20.28
CA LEU A 310 5.87 -2.28 20.29
C LEU A 310 6.25 -0.89 19.75
N ASN A 311 5.65 -0.44 18.64
CA ASN A 311 5.87 0.89 18.08
C ASN A 311 5.46 2.00 19.05
N ALA A 312 4.34 1.84 19.76
CA ALA A 312 3.89 2.79 20.77
C ALA A 312 4.81 2.85 22.00
N ARG A 313 5.59 1.79 22.25
CA ARG A 313 6.65 1.70 23.27
C ARG A 313 8.03 2.07 22.71
N GLU A 314 8.10 2.64 21.50
CA GLU A 314 9.34 3.02 20.80
C GLU A 314 10.30 1.85 20.51
N SER A 315 9.80 0.60 20.53
CA SER A 315 10.55 -0.62 20.20
C SER A 315 10.31 -1.01 18.73
N PHE A 316 10.95 -0.30 17.81
CA PHE A 316 10.69 -0.45 16.37
C PHE A 316 11.41 -1.65 15.73
N GLY A 317 12.59 -2.00 16.22
CA GLY A 317 13.47 -2.99 15.57
C GLY A 317 12.83 -4.39 15.46
N PRO A 318 12.40 -5.02 16.56
CA PRO A 318 11.87 -6.38 16.52
C PRO A 318 10.68 -6.56 15.57
N TYR A 319 9.77 -5.58 15.54
CA TYR A 319 8.63 -5.58 14.62
C TYR A 319 9.07 -5.60 13.15
N MET A 320 10.07 -4.79 12.77
CA MET A 320 10.54 -4.68 11.39
C MET A 320 11.38 -5.88 10.92
N TRP A 321 11.97 -6.65 11.84
CA TRP A 321 12.80 -7.81 11.52
C TRP A 321 12.02 -9.13 11.50
N ALA A 322 10.86 -9.19 12.15
CA ALA A 322 10.05 -10.40 12.18
C ALA A 322 9.65 -10.95 10.78
N PRO A 323 9.37 -10.12 9.76
CA PRO A 323 9.18 -10.62 8.38
C PRO A 323 10.41 -11.28 7.76
N ALA A 324 11.63 -10.93 8.19
CA ALA A 324 12.83 -11.61 7.73
C ALA A 324 12.85 -13.08 8.20
N LEU A 325 12.42 -13.35 9.45
CA LEU A 325 12.31 -14.71 9.98
C LEU A 325 11.31 -15.55 9.18
N ASN A 326 10.14 -15.02 8.84
CA ASN A 326 9.18 -15.69 7.96
C ASN A 326 9.83 -16.14 6.65
N ASN A 327 10.60 -15.25 6.02
CA ASN A 327 11.28 -15.59 4.77
C ASN A 327 12.37 -16.65 4.97
N VAL A 328 13.15 -16.61 6.06
CA VAL A 328 14.15 -17.65 6.36
C VAL A 328 13.48 -19.01 6.57
N VAL A 329 12.44 -19.08 7.39
CA VAL A 329 11.68 -20.33 7.63
C VAL A 329 11.13 -20.90 6.33
N ALA A 330 10.56 -20.03 5.49
CA ALA A 330 10.04 -20.45 4.20
C ALA A 330 11.14 -20.92 3.24
N ILE A 331 12.27 -20.22 3.14
CA ILE A 331 13.40 -20.64 2.30
C ILE A 331 13.90 -22.02 2.74
N LEU A 332 14.17 -22.20 4.03
CA LEU A 332 14.68 -23.48 4.56
C LEU A 332 13.67 -24.61 4.36
N GLY A 333 12.38 -24.35 4.59
CA GLY A 333 11.33 -25.34 4.39
C GLY A 333 11.15 -25.74 2.93
N PHE A 334 11.13 -24.78 1.99
CA PHE A 334 11.01 -25.09 0.57
C PHE A 334 12.26 -25.78 0.01
N LEU A 335 13.46 -25.42 0.49
CA LEU A 335 14.68 -26.18 0.19
C LEU A 335 14.57 -27.62 0.71
N GLY A 336 14.04 -27.82 1.92
CA GLY A 336 13.76 -29.15 2.45
C GLY A 336 12.80 -29.96 1.57
N ILE A 337 11.71 -29.35 1.09
CA ILE A 337 10.78 -29.98 0.14
C ILE A 337 11.49 -30.38 -1.15
N LEU A 338 12.33 -29.49 -1.70
CA LEU A 338 13.10 -29.76 -2.92
C LEU A 338 14.08 -30.92 -2.74
N LEU A 339 14.65 -31.09 -1.54
CA LEU A 339 15.54 -32.22 -1.25
C LEU A 339 14.78 -33.55 -1.14
N VAL A 340 13.55 -33.55 -0.65
CA VAL A 340 12.75 -34.77 -0.43
C VAL A 340 12.01 -35.21 -1.71
N TRP A 341 11.34 -34.28 -2.39
CA TRP A 341 10.48 -34.56 -3.55
C TRP A 341 11.08 -34.15 -4.89
N GLY A 342 12.26 -33.52 -4.90
CA GLY A 342 12.84 -32.95 -6.10
C GLY A 342 12.09 -31.71 -6.61
N PRO A 343 12.63 -31.04 -7.65
CA PRO A 343 11.89 -30.03 -8.40
C PRO A 343 10.72 -30.70 -9.12
N VAL A 344 9.56 -30.05 -9.09
CA VAL A 344 8.36 -30.63 -9.70
C VAL A 344 8.39 -30.42 -11.21
N SER A 345 8.18 -31.48 -12.00
CA SER A 345 8.12 -31.36 -13.46
C SER A 345 6.78 -30.76 -13.90
N LEU A 346 6.72 -30.24 -15.13
CA LEU A 346 5.47 -29.75 -15.73
C LEU A 346 4.40 -30.86 -15.83
N ALA A 347 4.83 -32.12 -16.01
CA ALA A 347 3.93 -33.28 -16.04
C ALA A 347 3.31 -33.53 -14.66
N ASP A 348 4.11 -33.52 -13.59
CA ASP A 348 3.61 -33.69 -12.21
C ASP A 348 2.74 -32.50 -11.75
N GLY A 349 3.00 -31.31 -12.30
CA GLY A 349 2.22 -30.10 -12.00
C GLY A 349 0.85 -30.04 -12.69
N ALA A 350 0.62 -30.91 -13.67
CA ALA A 350 -0.66 -31.09 -14.37
C ALA A 350 -1.40 -32.36 -13.93
N ASP A 351 -0.77 -33.23 -13.13
CA ASP A 351 -1.34 -34.48 -12.65
C ASP A 351 -1.80 -34.35 -11.18
N VAL A 352 -3.11 -34.26 -10.94
CA VAL A 352 -3.69 -34.09 -9.60
C VAL A 352 -3.30 -35.22 -8.62
N PRO A 353 -3.28 -36.50 -9.01
CA PRO A 353 -2.78 -37.59 -8.18
C PRO A 353 -1.34 -37.43 -7.65
N ALA A 354 -0.47 -36.69 -8.36
CA ALA A 354 0.90 -36.40 -7.89
C ALA A 354 0.93 -35.48 -6.65
N TRP A 355 -0.20 -34.84 -6.30
CA TRP A 355 -0.37 -33.97 -5.15
C TRP A 355 -0.90 -34.72 -3.93
N THR A 356 -0.04 -35.56 -3.36
CA THR A 356 -0.36 -36.28 -2.12
C THR A 356 -0.65 -35.33 -0.96
N SER A 357 -1.47 -35.77 -0.01
CA SER A 357 -1.79 -35.01 1.21
C SER A 357 -0.54 -34.58 1.98
N ALA A 358 0.53 -35.39 1.96
CA ALA A 358 1.82 -35.08 2.55
C ALA A 358 2.50 -33.88 1.86
N ARG A 359 2.51 -33.84 0.52
CA ARG A 359 3.11 -32.74 -0.27
C ARG A 359 2.32 -31.45 -0.09
N VAL A 360 1.00 -31.53 -0.14
CA VAL A 360 0.08 -30.40 0.11
C VAL A 360 0.28 -29.83 1.52
N GLY A 361 0.31 -30.71 2.52
CA GLY A 361 0.55 -30.35 3.92
C GLY A 361 1.93 -29.76 4.16
N ALA A 362 2.98 -30.26 3.50
CA ALA A 362 4.33 -29.70 3.61
C ALA A 362 4.39 -28.26 3.07
N ILE A 363 3.87 -28.02 1.86
CA ILE A 363 3.91 -26.70 1.21
C ILE A 363 3.05 -25.68 1.97
N GLY A 364 1.80 -26.05 2.27
CA GLY A 364 0.88 -25.20 3.04
C GLY A 364 1.38 -24.97 4.46
N GLY A 365 1.82 -26.04 5.13
CA GLY A 365 2.35 -26.01 6.49
C GLY A 365 3.60 -25.14 6.64
N ILE A 366 4.59 -25.27 5.75
CA ILE A 366 5.81 -24.43 5.78
C ILE A 366 5.47 -22.96 5.54
N SER A 367 4.56 -22.68 4.59
CA SER A 367 4.10 -21.32 4.31
C SER A 367 3.46 -20.69 5.55
N THR A 368 2.59 -21.43 6.23
CA THR A 368 1.93 -20.98 7.46
C THR A 368 2.89 -20.90 8.65
N LEU A 369 3.81 -21.84 8.79
CA LEU A 369 4.83 -21.85 9.85
C LEU A 369 5.70 -20.60 9.81
N GLY A 370 6.05 -20.10 8.62
CA GLY A 370 6.75 -18.82 8.47
C GLY A 370 5.99 -17.65 9.08
N ILE A 371 4.67 -17.57 8.85
CA ILE A 371 3.82 -16.51 9.42
C ILE A 371 3.67 -16.67 10.93
N VAL A 372 3.48 -17.91 11.40
CA VAL A 372 3.43 -18.24 12.82
C VAL A 372 4.71 -17.79 13.52
N ALA A 373 5.88 -18.13 12.97
CA ALA A 373 7.18 -17.73 13.50
C ALA A 373 7.34 -16.20 13.56
N GLN A 374 6.93 -15.49 12.49
CA GLN A 374 6.93 -14.02 12.45
C GLN A 374 6.06 -13.40 13.55
N ALA A 375 4.89 -13.97 13.84
CA ALA A 375 4.03 -13.44 14.90
C ALA A 375 4.59 -13.78 16.30
N LEU A 376 4.95 -15.03 16.53
CA LEU A 376 5.37 -15.53 17.85
C LEU A 376 6.69 -14.89 18.33
N ILE A 377 7.60 -14.56 17.41
CA ILE A 377 8.86 -13.91 17.80
C ILE A 377 8.63 -12.55 18.49
N LEU A 378 7.49 -11.87 18.24
CA LEU A 378 7.17 -10.59 18.86
C LEU A 378 6.71 -10.71 20.33
N VAL A 379 6.36 -11.91 20.79
CA VAL A 379 5.98 -12.15 22.19
C VAL A 379 7.16 -11.88 23.13
N TRP A 380 8.38 -12.23 22.72
CA TRP A 380 9.58 -12.00 23.52
C TRP A 380 9.89 -10.50 23.70
N PRO A 381 10.01 -9.69 22.63
CA PRO A 381 10.17 -8.24 22.73
C PRO A 381 9.05 -7.54 23.49
N LEU A 382 7.80 -8.02 23.40
CA LEU A 382 6.68 -7.46 24.16
C LEU A 382 6.90 -7.61 25.66
N ARG A 383 7.32 -8.80 26.11
CA ARG A 383 7.66 -9.04 27.53
C ARG A 383 8.83 -8.16 27.97
N SER A 384 9.86 -8.05 27.13
CA SER A 384 11.03 -7.18 27.40
C SER A 384 10.68 -5.69 27.44
N ALA A 385 9.63 -5.27 26.72
CA ALA A 385 9.08 -3.90 26.76
C ALA A 385 8.16 -3.64 27.96
N GLY A 386 8.09 -4.56 28.92
CA GLY A 386 7.30 -4.43 30.15
C GLY A 386 5.83 -4.83 30.01
N VAL A 387 5.41 -5.39 28.87
CA VAL A 387 4.02 -5.82 28.66
C VAL A 387 3.80 -7.18 29.33
N ARG A 388 3.00 -7.19 30.41
CA ARG A 388 2.55 -8.41 31.10
C ARG A 388 1.12 -8.75 30.68
N PHE A 389 1.00 -9.49 29.59
CA PHE A 389 -0.31 -9.87 29.06
C PHE A 389 -1.10 -10.72 30.07
N ARG A 390 -2.34 -10.31 30.31
CA ARG A 390 -3.39 -11.10 30.98
C ARG A 390 -4.67 -10.91 30.20
N PHE A 391 -5.49 -11.95 30.11
CA PHE A 391 -6.80 -11.84 29.49
C PHE A 391 -7.68 -10.84 30.26
N ASP A 392 -8.25 -9.88 29.56
CA ASP A 392 -9.18 -8.88 30.09
C ASP A 392 -10.40 -8.76 29.17
N PHE A 393 -11.53 -9.30 29.65
CA PHE A 393 -12.79 -9.36 28.92
C PHE A 393 -13.70 -8.14 29.14
N HIS A 394 -13.22 -7.08 29.80
CA HIS A 394 -14.02 -5.87 30.03
C HIS A 394 -14.09 -4.98 28.77
N TRP A 395 -14.74 -5.42 27.69
CA TRP A 395 -14.65 -4.80 26.35
C TRP A 395 -15.15 -3.34 26.26
N ARG A 396 -15.97 -2.88 27.21
CA ARG A 396 -16.42 -1.48 27.28
C ARG A 396 -15.24 -0.54 27.54
N GLY A 397 -15.21 0.58 26.79
CA GLY A 397 -14.17 1.61 26.93
C GLY A 397 -12.87 1.38 26.13
N ALA A 398 -12.79 0.36 25.26
CA ALA A 398 -11.60 0.09 24.44
C ALA A 398 -11.35 1.10 23.29
N GLY A 399 -12.18 2.13 23.14
CA GLY A 399 -11.98 3.18 22.11
C GLY A 399 -12.27 2.77 20.66
N LEU A 400 -12.81 1.57 20.42
CA LEU A 400 -13.03 0.99 19.09
C LEU A 400 -14.15 1.68 18.27
N GLY A 401 -15.13 2.31 18.94
CA GLY A 401 -16.31 2.88 18.27
C GLY A 401 -16.03 4.11 17.39
N ALA A 402 -15.12 5.00 17.82
CA ALA A 402 -14.72 6.17 17.02
C ALA A 402 -13.81 5.79 15.84
N ALA A 403 -13.08 4.67 15.97
CA ALA A 403 -12.22 4.13 14.91
C ALA A 403 -13.05 3.61 13.73
N GLY A 404 -14.15 2.90 13.99
CA GLY A 404 -14.91 2.15 12.98
C GLY A 404 -15.41 2.93 11.76
N ARG A 405 -15.76 4.22 11.89
CA ARG A 405 -16.36 5.00 10.78
C ARG A 405 -15.35 5.43 9.70
N ALA A 406 -14.17 5.90 10.08
CA ALA A 406 -13.12 6.26 9.11
C ALA A 406 -12.45 4.99 8.52
N SER A 407 -12.38 3.95 9.34
CA SER A 407 -11.96 2.59 9.01
C SER A 407 -12.78 1.93 7.90
N TRP A 408 -14.11 2.13 7.89
CA TRP A 408 -14.97 1.48 6.89
C TRP A 408 -14.64 1.89 5.45
N TRP A 409 -14.31 3.16 5.18
CA TRP A 409 -13.94 3.59 3.83
C TRP A 409 -12.62 2.96 3.34
N MET A 410 -11.66 2.77 4.25
CA MET A 410 -10.40 2.10 3.94
C MET A 410 -10.62 0.59 3.71
N ALA A 411 -11.45 -0.05 4.54
CA ALA A 411 -11.86 -1.44 4.34
C ALA A 411 -12.59 -1.63 3.01
N LEU A 412 -13.52 -0.74 2.69
CA LEU A 412 -14.26 -0.76 1.42
C LEU A 412 -13.32 -0.56 0.22
N THR A 413 -12.33 0.33 0.34
CA THR A 413 -11.30 0.50 -0.71
C THR A 413 -10.56 -0.83 -0.96
N MET A 414 -10.16 -1.53 0.10
CA MET A 414 -9.47 -2.82 -0.01
C MET A 414 -10.37 -3.92 -0.59
N LEU A 415 -11.64 -3.96 -0.17
CA LEU A 415 -12.64 -4.91 -0.68
C LEU A 415 -12.89 -4.71 -2.18
N ILE A 416 -13.08 -3.46 -2.63
CA ILE A 416 -13.31 -3.18 -4.05
C ILE A 416 -12.07 -3.50 -4.90
N SER A 417 -10.86 -3.39 -4.35
CA SER A 417 -9.64 -3.79 -5.06
C SER A 417 -9.56 -5.27 -5.39
N PHE A 418 -10.42 -6.13 -4.82
CA PHE A 418 -10.54 -7.52 -5.27
C PHE A 418 -11.17 -7.66 -6.66
N ILE A 419 -12.04 -6.73 -7.07
CA ILE A 419 -12.70 -6.81 -8.37
C ILE A 419 -11.68 -6.69 -9.52
N PRO A 420 -10.82 -5.64 -9.58
CA PRO A 420 -9.76 -5.59 -10.58
C PRO A 420 -8.83 -6.81 -10.53
N THR A 421 -8.44 -7.28 -9.33
CA THR A 421 -7.57 -8.45 -9.19
C THR A 421 -8.21 -9.73 -9.75
N ALA A 422 -9.48 -9.99 -9.45
CA ALA A 422 -10.21 -11.14 -9.96
C ALA A 422 -10.34 -11.09 -11.49
N ILE A 423 -10.69 -9.92 -12.04
CA ILE A 423 -10.83 -9.73 -13.48
C ILE A 423 -9.49 -9.91 -14.19
N THR A 424 -8.40 -9.35 -13.66
CA THR A 424 -7.06 -9.58 -14.21
C THR A 424 -6.69 -11.06 -14.18
N SER A 425 -6.99 -11.76 -13.09
CA SER A 425 -6.76 -13.21 -12.96
C SER A 425 -7.53 -14.00 -14.02
N ASN A 426 -8.81 -13.70 -14.22
CA ASN A 426 -9.67 -14.36 -15.22
C ASN A 426 -9.22 -14.07 -16.65
N VAL A 427 -8.86 -12.82 -16.95
CA VAL A 427 -8.35 -12.42 -18.27
C VAL A 427 -7.02 -13.09 -18.58
N ALA A 428 -6.10 -13.17 -17.60
CA ALA A 428 -4.82 -13.85 -17.76
C ALA A 428 -4.99 -15.37 -17.92
N ALA A 429 -5.86 -16.00 -17.13
CA ALA A 429 -6.17 -17.43 -17.25
C ALA A 429 -6.84 -17.76 -18.59
N GLY A 430 -7.79 -16.93 -19.02
CA GLY A 430 -8.46 -17.07 -20.32
C GLY A 430 -7.50 -16.90 -21.51
N ALA A 431 -6.44 -16.10 -21.36
CA ALA A 431 -5.38 -16.04 -22.37
C ALA A 431 -4.65 -17.37 -22.53
N SER A 432 -4.25 -18.01 -21.42
CA SER A 432 -3.62 -19.33 -21.44
C SER A 432 -4.54 -20.40 -22.03
N ALA A 433 -5.82 -20.41 -21.66
CA ALA A 433 -6.79 -21.38 -22.19
C ALA A 433 -7.00 -21.23 -23.71
N ARG A 434 -7.13 -19.99 -24.22
CA ARG A 434 -7.24 -19.75 -25.67
C ARG A 434 -5.97 -20.14 -26.43
N ALA A 435 -4.80 -19.95 -25.81
CA ALA A 435 -3.54 -20.35 -26.41
C ALA A 435 -3.45 -21.87 -26.56
N ASP A 436 -3.81 -22.60 -25.49
CA ASP A 436 -3.84 -24.06 -25.49
C ASP A 436 -4.81 -24.62 -26.54
N ALA A 437 -6.04 -24.10 -26.58
CA ALA A 437 -7.05 -24.49 -27.57
C ALA A 437 -6.63 -24.19 -29.03
N ALA A 438 -5.81 -23.15 -29.24
CA ALA A 438 -5.28 -22.77 -30.54
C ALA A 438 -3.96 -23.48 -30.91
N GLY A 439 -3.45 -24.38 -30.05
CA GLY A 439 -2.16 -25.05 -30.24
C GLY A 439 -0.94 -24.10 -30.17
N ILE A 440 -1.11 -22.93 -29.54
CA ILE A 440 -0.04 -21.94 -29.36
C ILE A 440 0.85 -22.39 -28.20
N ASN A 441 2.17 -22.32 -28.40
CA ASN A 441 3.13 -22.63 -27.35
C ASN A 441 2.94 -21.73 -26.11
N LEU A 442 2.59 -22.36 -24.99
CA LEU A 442 2.30 -21.69 -23.72
C LEU A 442 3.50 -20.94 -23.14
N HIS A 443 4.74 -21.27 -23.50
CA HIS A 443 5.93 -20.52 -23.07
C HIS A 443 5.94 -19.07 -23.57
N HIS A 444 5.18 -18.76 -24.62
CA HIS A 444 5.03 -17.41 -25.16
C HIS A 444 3.81 -16.66 -24.63
N VAL A 445 3.05 -17.26 -23.71
CA VAL A 445 1.80 -16.72 -23.17
C VAL A 445 1.91 -16.58 -21.67
N ALA A 446 1.82 -15.34 -21.18
CA ALA A 446 1.81 -15.08 -19.75
C ALA A 446 0.46 -15.48 -19.13
N GLY A 447 0.50 -16.33 -18.11
CA GLY A 447 -0.66 -16.64 -17.27
C GLY A 447 -0.75 -15.79 -16.00
N ASN A 448 -1.70 -16.12 -15.11
CA ASN A 448 -1.93 -15.39 -13.85
C ASN A 448 -0.69 -15.32 -12.94
N PHE A 449 0.05 -16.42 -12.82
CA PHE A 449 1.25 -16.44 -12.01
C PHE A 449 2.39 -15.57 -12.60
N ALA A 450 2.51 -15.52 -13.93
CA ALA A 450 3.44 -14.60 -14.59
C ALA A 450 3.06 -13.13 -14.32
N TYR A 451 1.76 -12.80 -14.31
CA TYR A 451 1.26 -11.51 -13.86
C TYR A 451 1.67 -11.21 -12.41
N ASP A 452 1.46 -12.14 -11.47
CA ASP A 452 1.82 -11.95 -10.06
C ASP A 452 3.32 -11.75 -9.86
N THR A 453 4.13 -12.52 -10.60
CA THR A 453 5.58 -12.41 -10.56
C THR A 453 6.01 -11.05 -11.10
N ALA A 454 5.44 -10.61 -12.23
CA ALA A 454 5.69 -9.29 -12.78
C ALA A 454 5.24 -8.17 -11.83
N TYR A 455 4.06 -8.30 -11.22
CA TYR A 455 3.55 -7.37 -10.22
C TYR A 455 4.45 -7.29 -9.00
N THR A 456 4.99 -8.43 -8.54
CA THR A 456 5.96 -8.50 -7.45
C THR A 456 7.20 -7.68 -7.79
N ILE A 457 7.80 -7.92 -8.97
CA ILE A 457 8.96 -7.15 -9.46
C ILE A 457 8.61 -5.66 -9.53
N TYR A 458 7.50 -5.31 -10.18
CA TYR A 458 6.97 -3.96 -10.32
C TYR A 458 6.74 -3.26 -8.98
N SER A 459 6.31 -3.98 -7.94
CA SER A 459 5.99 -3.41 -6.63
C SER A 459 7.22 -3.12 -5.75
N ILE A 460 8.41 -3.61 -6.11
CA ILE A 460 9.62 -3.44 -5.29
C ILE A 460 9.92 -1.96 -5.00
N PRO A 461 9.95 -1.04 -6.00
CA PRO A 461 10.35 0.34 -5.78
C PRO A 461 9.32 1.11 -4.96
N THR A 462 8.03 0.86 -5.20
CA THR A 462 6.94 1.46 -4.44
C THR A 462 6.99 1.01 -2.99
N SER A 463 7.15 -0.29 -2.77
CA SER A 463 7.21 -0.91 -1.44
C SER A 463 8.43 -0.48 -0.63
N LEU A 464 9.58 -0.30 -1.27
CA LEU A 464 10.85 0.02 -0.60
C LEU A 464 11.02 1.52 -0.38
N PHE A 465 10.86 2.32 -1.43
CA PHE A 465 11.17 3.75 -1.39
C PHE A 465 9.92 4.58 -1.10
N VAL A 466 8.86 4.39 -1.89
CA VAL A 466 7.70 5.29 -1.85
C VAL A 466 6.96 5.20 -0.52
N VAL A 467 6.65 3.99 -0.04
CA VAL A 467 5.95 3.81 1.25
C VAL A 467 6.76 4.39 2.41
N SER A 468 8.08 4.18 2.42
CA SER A 468 8.99 4.70 3.45
C SER A 468 9.01 6.22 3.48
N ILE A 469 9.19 6.85 2.31
CA ILE A 469 9.19 8.31 2.17
C ILE A 469 7.82 8.88 2.53
N ALA A 470 6.74 8.29 2.00
CA ALA A 470 5.37 8.71 2.25
C ALA A 470 5.01 8.66 3.74
N THR A 471 5.47 7.63 4.46
CA THR A 471 5.24 7.50 5.91
C THR A 471 5.99 8.59 6.70
N ALA A 472 7.25 8.85 6.36
CA ALA A 472 8.03 9.90 7.03
C ALA A 472 7.46 11.31 6.78
N VAL A 473 6.97 11.58 5.57
CA VAL A 473 6.39 12.89 5.23
C VAL A 473 4.95 13.02 5.75
N PHE A 474 4.19 11.93 5.85
CA PHE A 474 2.81 11.94 6.36
C PHE A 474 2.67 12.57 7.76
N THR A 475 3.61 12.32 8.67
CA THR A 475 3.58 12.93 10.02
C THR A 475 3.76 14.45 9.96
N ARG A 476 4.63 14.92 9.07
CA ARG A 476 4.86 16.35 8.81
C ARG A 476 3.65 17.00 8.15
N MET A 477 3.03 16.31 7.19
CA MET A 477 1.80 16.74 6.53
C MET A 477 0.65 16.90 7.52
N SER A 478 0.42 15.89 8.36
CA SER A 478 -0.64 15.90 9.37
C SER A 478 -0.47 17.04 10.37
N ARG A 479 0.78 17.30 10.79
CA ARG A 479 1.10 18.44 11.66
C ARG A 479 0.85 19.78 10.97
N ALA A 480 1.26 19.95 9.71
CA ALA A 480 1.04 21.19 8.97
C ALA A 480 -0.45 21.46 8.74
N VAL A 481 -1.26 20.43 8.49
CA VAL A 481 -2.73 20.55 8.39
C VAL A 481 -3.33 20.96 9.75
N ALA A 482 -2.92 20.33 10.84
CA ALA A 482 -3.40 20.67 12.19
C ALA A 482 -3.02 22.09 12.63
N GLU A 483 -1.86 22.59 12.18
CA GLU A 483 -1.37 23.95 12.46
C GLU A 483 -1.93 25.01 11.47
N GLY A 484 -2.70 24.62 10.45
CA GLY A 484 -3.23 25.53 9.42
C GLY A 484 -2.18 26.02 8.40
N GLU A 485 -0.99 25.42 8.40
CA GLU A 485 0.18 25.79 7.60
C GLU A 485 0.14 25.20 6.17
N ILE A 486 -0.90 25.57 5.40
CA ILE A 486 -1.19 25.00 4.07
C ILE A 486 -0.04 25.22 3.07
N THR A 487 0.64 26.38 3.13
CA THR A 487 1.79 26.66 2.27
C THR A 487 2.96 25.71 2.54
N ARG A 488 3.21 25.38 3.81
CA ARG A 488 4.24 24.42 4.21
C ARG A 488 3.87 23.01 3.74
N MET A 489 2.62 22.62 3.94
CA MET A 489 2.05 21.36 3.46
C MET A 489 2.26 21.20 1.95
N ARG A 490 1.86 22.20 1.15
CA ARG A 490 2.06 22.19 -0.30
C ARG A 490 3.52 21.99 -0.69
N LYS A 491 4.44 22.77 -0.10
CA LYS A 491 5.88 22.68 -0.40
C LYS A 491 6.45 21.31 -0.04
N ASP A 492 6.00 20.71 1.06
CA ASP A 492 6.42 19.38 1.48
C ASP A 492 5.92 18.30 0.53
N VAL A 493 4.67 18.38 0.06
CA VAL A 493 4.12 17.46 -0.95
C VAL A 493 4.87 17.62 -2.27
N GLU A 494 5.07 18.84 -2.78
CA GLU A 494 5.78 19.08 -4.04
C GLU A 494 7.21 18.53 -4.00
N ARG A 495 7.96 18.79 -2.92
CA ARG A 495 9.30 18.23 -2.74
C ARG A 495 9.30 16.72 -2.71
N THR A 496 8.30 16.13 -2.05
CA THR A 496 8.15 14.68 -1.94
C THR A 496 7.84 14.04 -3.28
N LEU A 497 6.91 14.62 -4.05
CA LEU A 497 6.59 14.16 -5.40
C LEU A 497 7.83 14.20 -6.29
N LYS A 498 8.59 15.30 -6.29
CA LYS A 498 9.83 15.40 -7.07
C LYS A 498 10.88 14.37 -6.65
N PHE A 499 11.09 14.21 -5.35
CA PHE A 499 12.06 13.26 -4.81
C PHE A 499 11.68 11.81 -5.16
N VAL A 500 10.41 11.45 -4.99
CA VAL A 500 9.88 10.15 -5.38
C VAL A 500 10.04 9.95 -6.89
N SER A 501 9.68 10.92 -7.73
CA SER A 501 9.82 10.81 -9.18
C SER A 501 11.26 10.53 -9.61
N VAL A 502 12.27 11.19 -9.03
CA VAL A 502 13.69 10.90 -9.37
C VAL A 502 14.02 9.42 -9.21
N ILE A 503 13.57 8.79 -8.12
CA ILE A 503 13.81 7.37 -7.84
C ILE A 503 12.98 6.50 -8.78
N MET A 504 11.69 6.83 -8.95
CA MET A 504 10.77 6.01 -9.73
C MET A 504 11.11 6.02 -11.22
N PHE A 505 11.61 7.12 -11.78
CA PHE A 505 12.14 7.15 -13.14
C PHE A 505 13.37 6.24 -13.28
N LEU A 506 14.32 6.29 -12.35
CA LEU A 506 15.49 5.39 -12.36
C LEU A 506 15.06 3.92 -12.32
N CYS A 507 14.15 3.57 -11.41
CA CYS A 507 13.64 2.21 -11.30
C CYS A 507 12.86 1.79 -12.55
N ALA A 508 12.04 2.66 -13.14
CA ALA A 508 11.31 2.39 -14.38
C ALA A 508 12.27 2.11 -15.54
N ILE A 509 13.30 2.94 -15.75
CA ILE A 509 14.32 2.73 -16.78
C ILE A 509 15.02 1.39 -16.55
N GLY A 510 15.50 1.14 -15.33
CA GLY A 510 16.19 -0.09 -14.98
C GLY A 510 15.33 -1.32 -15.22
N MET A 511 14.05 -1.28 -14.83
CA MET A 511 13.11 -2.40 -15.03
C MET A 511 12.73 -2.61 -16.48
N ILE A 512 12.61 -1.56 -17.29
CA ILE A 512 12.31 -1.67 -18.72
C ILE A 512 13.53 -2.22 -19.47
N VAL A 513 14.70 -1.62 -19.28
CA VAL A 513 15.95 -2.03 -19.94
C VAL A 513 16.33 -3.44 -19.51
N LEU A 514 16.35 -3.72 -18.21
CA LEU A 514 16.78 -5.02 -17.67
C LEU A 514 15.62 -6.00 -17.48
N SER A 515 14.48 -5.80 -18.15
CA SER A 515 13.29 -6.62 -17.98
C SER A 515 13.57 -8.11 -18.17
N VAL A 516 14.33 -8.50 -19.21
CA VAL A 516 14.73 -9.90 -19.44
C VAL A 516 15.71 -10.42 -18.38
N PRO A 517 16.87 -9.76 -18.12
CA PRO A 517 17.78 -10.20 -17.06
C PRO A 517 17.09 -10.37 -15.70
N ILE A 518 16.29 -9.39 -15.29
CA ILE A 518 15.55 -9.43 -14.01
C ILE A 518 14.57 -10.60 -14.02
N SER A 519 13.76 -10.74 -15.08
CA SER A 519 12.81 -11.84 -15.19
C SER A 519 13.49 -13.20 -15.18
N ARG A 520 14.66 -13.33 -15.81
CA ARG A 520 15.44 -14.57 -15.81
C ARG A 520 15.99 -14.93 -14.43
N ILE A 521 16.46 -13.94 -13.67
CA ILE A 521 16.92 -14.10 -12.28
C ILE A 521 15.76 -14.44 -11.35
N PHE A 522 14.57 -13.87 -11.59
CA PHE A 522 13.38 -14.14 -10.78
C PHE A 522 12.69 -15.47 -11.12
N ALA A 523 12.91 -15.97 -12.33
CA ALA A 523 12.36 -17.23 -12.83
C ALA A 523 13.49 -18.23 -13.12
N LEU A 524 14.32 -18.54 -12.11
CA LEU A 524 15.52 -19.39 -12.24
C LEU A 524 15.20 -20.78 -12.80
N THR A 525 14.10 -21.37 -12.33
CA THR A 525 13.66 -22.71 -12.70
C THR A 525 12.84 -22.77 -13.96
N SER A 526 12.48 -21.62 -14.51
CA SER A 526 11.67 -21.49 -15.73
C SER A 526 12.53 -21.49 -16.99
N SER A 527 11.90 -21.76 -18.13
CA SER A 527 12.61 -21.72 -19.40
C SER A 527 13.08 -20.29 -19.70
N PRO A 528 14.19 -20.12 -20.43
CA PRO A 528 14.62 -18.81 -20.91
C PRO A 528 13.56 -18.06 -21.72
N ASP A 529 12.69 -18.77 -22.47
CA ASP A 529 11.58 -18.19 -23.23
C ASP A 529 10.46 -17.67 -22.32
N GLU A 530 10.10 -18.40 -21.27
CA GLU A 530 9.13 -17.95 -20.27
C GLU A 530 9.60 -16.68 -19.56
N ALA A 531 10.91 -16.55 -19.30
CA ALA A 531 11.50 -15.34 -18.74
C ALA A 531 11.36 -14.13 -19.69
N VAL A 532 11.43 -14.33 -21.01
CA VAL A 532 11.18 -13.27 -22.00
C VAL A 532 9.70 -12.87 -22.00
N THR A 533 8.79 -13.84 -21.90
CA THR A 533 7.35 -13.59 -21.78
C THR A 533 7.02 -12.77 -20.54
N LEU A 534 7.59 -13.13 -19.39
CA LEU A 534 7.51 -12.37 -18.13
C LEU A 534 8.08 -10.95 -18.29
N ALA A 535 9.20 -10.80 -18.99
CA ALA A 535 9.86 -9.51 -19.20
C ALA A 535 8.99 -8.48 -19.93
N ARG A 536 8.17 -8.93 -20.90
CA ARG A 536 7.23 -8.04 -21.61
C ARG A 536 6.19 -7.45 -20.66
N VAL A 537 5.69 -8.26 -19.72
CA VAL A 537 4.74 -7.81 -18.69
C VAL A 537 5.41 -6.83 -17.73
N VAL A 538 6.62 -7.15 -17.25
CA VAL A 538 7.40 -6.26 -16.37
C VAL A 538 7.66 -4.91 -17.04
N ALA A 539 8.07 -4.90 -18.30
CA ALA A 539 8.37 -3.68 -19.05
C ALA A 539 7.12 -2.79 -19.20
N THR A 540 5.97 -3.36 -19.57
CA THR A 540 4.72 -2.61 -19.75
C THR A 540 4.16 -2.05 -18.44
N MET A 541 4.20 -2.82 -17.34
CA MET A 541 3.82 -2.33 -16.01
C MET A 541 4.72 -1.18 -15.53
N SER A 542 6.02 -1.27 -15.80
CA SER A 542 7.02 -0.32 -15.31
C SER A 542 6.88 1.10 -15.88
N ILE A 543 6.12 1.28 -16.96
CA ILE A 543 5.77 2.60 -17.51
C ILE A 543 4.97 3.41 -16.46
N GLY A 544 4.06 2.76 -15.74
CA GLY A 544 3.19 3.38 -14.73
C GLY A 544 3.85 3.64 -13.38
N LEU A 545 5.12 3.25 -13.19
CA LEU A 545 5.79 3.23 -11.89
C LEU A 545 5.86 4.64 -11.26
N ILE A 546 6.06 5.66 -12.08
CA ILE A 546 6.11 7.07 -11.65
C ILE A 546 4.76 7.51 -11.09
N ALA A 547 3.68 7.16 -11.80
CA ALA A 547 2.33 7.59 -11.46
C ALA A 547 1.82 6.90 -10.20
N ILE A 548 2.05 5.59 -10.03
CA ILE A 548 1.69 4.91 -8.78
C ILE A 548 2.45 5.49 -7.58
N GLY A 549 3.71 5.91 -7.79
CA GLY A 549 4.49 6.62 -6.78
C GLY A 549 3.83 7.93 -6.36
N ALA A 550 3.35 8.71 -7.33
CA ALA A 550 2.61 9.95 -7.08
C ALA A 550 1.26 9.69 -6.37
N VAL A 551 0.47 8.72 -6.82
CA VAL A 551 -0.81 8.33 -6.19
C VAL A 551 -0.61 7.99 -4.71
N GLN A 552 0.42 7.21 -4.38
CA GLN A 552 0.76 6.84 -2.99
C GLN A 552 1.09 8.07 -2.12
N VAL A 553 1.82 9.05 -2.66
CA VAL A 553 2.12 10.30 -1.95
C VAL A 553 0.86 11.16 -1.79
N LEU A 554 0.05 11.28 -2.84
CA LEU A 554 -1.17 12.09 -2.82
C LEU A 554 -2.25 11.49 -1.90
N ASN A 555 -2.30 10.17 -1.76
CA ASN A 555 -3.16 9.50 -0.77
C ASN A 555 -2.81 9.95 0.67
N ARG A 556 -1.53 10.22 0.97
CA ARG A 556 -1.14 10.77 2.28
C ARG A 556 -1.67 12.17 2.54
N VAL A 557 -1.95 12.95 1.49
CA VAL A 557 -2.60 14.25 1.62
C VAL A 557 -4.04 14.06 2.08
N TYR A 558 -4.81 13.17 1.42
CA TYR A 558 -6.18 12.84 1.86
C TYR A 558 -6.21 12.35 3.30
N TYR A 559 -5.29 11.47 3.69
CA TYR A 559 -5.22 10.95 5.05
C TYR A 559 -4.82 12.01 6.07
N ALA A 560 -3.97 12.98 5.70
CA ALA A 560 -3.60 14.08 6.59
C ALA A 560 -4.78 15.04 6.86
N TYR A 561 -5.74 15.11 5.94
CA TYR A 561 -7.02 15.80 6.11
C TYR A 561 -8.12 14.91 6.74
N GLU A 562 -7.78 13.68 7.15
CA GLU A 562 -8.74 12.67 7.62
C GLU A 562 -9.88 12.36 6.62
N ASP A 563 -9.69 12.66 5.33
CA ASP A 563 -10.69 12.49 4.28
C ASP A 563 -10.54 11.14 3.55
N THR A 564 -10.77 10.04 4.27
CA THR A 564 -10.72 8.69 3.68
C THR A 564 -11.86 8.43 2.69
N ARG A 565 -13.00 9.11 2.87
CA ARG A 565 -14.12 9.08 1.92
C ARG A 565 -13.73 9.72 0.59
N GLY A 566 -13.09 10.89 0.61
CA GLY A 566 -12.60 11.55 -0.59
C GLY A 566 -11.53 10.73 -1.31
N ALA A 567 -10.63 10.07 -0.56
CA ALA A 567 -9.66 9.13 -1.12
C ALA A 567 -10.33 7.94 -1.83
N PHE A 568 -11.40 7.38 -1.25
CA PHE A 568 -12.16 6.31 -1.90
C PHE A 568 -12.76 6.76 -3.24
N TRP A 569 -13.52 7.85 -3.23
CA TRP A 569 -14.26 8.32 -4.41
C TRP A 569 -13.35 8.85 -5.53
N ILE A 570 -12.16 9.37 -5.23
CA ILE A 570 -11.22 9.79 -6.29
C ILE A 570 -10.55 8.59 -6.97
N ASN A 571 -10.32 7.49 -6.26
CA ASN A 571 -9.67 6.29 -6.83
C ASN A 571 -10.66 5.38 -7.58
N LEU A 572 -11.93 5.33 -7.15
CA LEU A 572 -12.92 4.39 -7.67
C LEU A 572 -13.12 4.43 -9.20
N PRO A 573 -13.25 5.60 -9.86
CA PRO A 573 -13.41 5.66 -11.31
C PRO A 573 -12.22 5.07 -12.07
N PHE A 574 -11.00 5.21 -11.55
CA PHE A 574 -9.80 4.67 -12.19
C PHE A 574 -9.66 3.17 -11.99
N GLN A 575 -10.14 2.63 -10.86
CA GLN A 575 -10.29 1.18 -10.70
C GLN A 575 -11.32 0.62 -11.69
N GLY A 576 -12.46 1.29 -11.86
CA GLY A 576 -13.46 0.93 -12.88
C GLY A 576 -12.92 1.00 -14.31
N ALA A 577 -12.21 2.07 -14.66
CA ALA A 577 -11.53 2.19 -15.96
C ALA A 577 -10.48 1.08 -16.17
N GLY A 578 -9.78 0.68 -15.10
CA GLY A 578 -8.87 -0.47 -15.10
C GLY A 578 -9.59 -1.78 -15.41
N VAL A 579 -10.70 -2.04 -14.72
CA VAL A 579 -11.56 -3.20 -14.98
C VAL A 579 -12.00 -3.27 -16.44
N VAL A 580 -12.54 -2.16 -16.97
CA VAL A 580 -12.96 -2.09 -18.38
C VAL A 580 -11.77 -2.34 -19.31
N GLY A 581 -10.63 -1.71 -19.06
CA GLY A 581 -9.42 -1.92 -19.85
C GLY A 581 -8.92 -3.37 -19.80
N PHE A 582 -8.96 -4.04 -18.65
CA PHE A 582 -8.57 -5.44 -18.51
C PHE A 582 -9.49 -6.37 -19.30
N LEU A 583 -10.80 -6.14 -19.26
CA LEU A 583 -11.76 -6.89 -20.07
C LEU A 583 -11.49 -6.69 -21.57
N ILE A 584 -11.20 -5.46 -22.00
CA ILE A 584 -10.79 -5.17 -23.39
C ILE A 584 -9.52 -5.93 -23.77
N CYS A 585 -8.53 -6.03 -22.87
CA CYS A 585 -7.34 -6.82 -23.10
C CYS A 585 -7.63 -8.31 -23.35
N GLY A 586 -8.76 -8.84 -22.87
CA GLY A 586 -9.21 -10.20 -23.15
C GLY A 586 -9.41 -10.50 -24.64
N PHE A 587 -9.65 -9.48 -25.47
CA PHE A 587 -9.78 -9.61 -26.93
C PHE A 587 -8.44 -9.57 -27.67
N LEU A 588 -7.33 -9.22 -27.01
CA LEU A 588 -6.01 -9.25 -27.64
C LEU A 588 -5.58 -10.69 -27.98
N PRO A 589 -4.64 -10.88 -28.92
CA PRO A 589 -3.98 -12.16 -29.10
C PRO A 589 -3.41 -12.67 -27.77
N PRO A 590 -3.52 -13.98 -27.46
CA PRO A 590 -3.16 -14.53 -26.14
C PRO A 590 -1.81 -14.07 -25.58
N GLN A 591 -0.78 -14.03 -26.44
CA GLN A 591 0.58 -13.61 -26.10
C GLN A 591 0.72 -12.15 -25.63
N TRP A 592 -0.25 -11.29 -25.93
CA TRP A 592 -0.23 -9.86 -25.60
C TRP A 592 -1.21 -9.45 -24.50
N VAL A 593 -2.11 -10.34 -24.08
CA VAL A 593 -3.18 -10.02 -23.10
C VAL A 593 -2.61 -9.43 -21.81
N VAL A 594 -1.67 -10.12 -21.17
CA VAL A 594 -1.12 -9.70 -19.87
C VAL A 594 -0.20 -8.48 -19.98
N ALA A 595 0.53 -8.35 -21.09
CA ALA A 595 1.28 -7.12 -21.37
C ALA A 595 0.34 -5.91 -21.58
N GLY A 596 -0.80 -6.14 -22.24
CA GLY A 596 -1.89 -5.16 -22.37
C GLY A 596 -2.44 -4.74 -21.01
N VAL A 597 -2.69 -5.69 -20.11
CA VAL A 597 -3.08 -5.41 -18.72
C VAL A 597 -2.05 -4.50 -18.03
N GLY A 598 -0.74 -4.79 -18.18
CA GLY A 598 0.33 -3.95 -17.64
C GLY A 598 0.30 -2.51 -18.18
N LEU A 599 -0.04 -2.34 -19.45
CA LEU A 599 -0.21 -1.01 -20.06
C LEU A 599 -1.46 -0.29 -19.54
N VAL A 600 -2.60 -0.99 -19.41
CA VAL A 600 -3.83 -0.44 -18.82
C VAL A 600 -3.58 0.04 -17.38
N MET A 601 -2.85 -0.75 -16.58
CA MET A 601 -2.43 -0.34 -15.24
C MET A 601 -1.61 0.96 -15.28
N SER A 602 -0.71 1.09 -16.24
CA SER A 602 0.13 2.29 -16.39
C SER A 602 -0.71 3.52 -16.74
N VAL A 603 -1.61 3.40 -17.71
CA VAL A 603 -2.50 4.49 -18.15
C VAL A 603 -3.44 4.92 -17.04
N THR A 604 -4.09 3.98 -16.37
CA THR A 604 -5.03 4.27 -15.26
C THR A 604 -4.34 4.90 -14.07
N ASN A 605 -3.12 4.47 -13.72
CA ASN A 605 -2.32 5.11 -12.68
C ASN A 605 -1.95 6.56 -13.04
N ILE A 606 -1.54 6.81 -14.28
CA ILE A 606 -1.23 8.18 -14.76
C ILE A 606 -2.46 9.07 -14.67
N ALA A 607 -3.60 8.59 -15.17
CA ALA A 607 -4.86 9.30 -15.13
C ALA A 607 -5.29 9.60 -13.67
N CYS A 608 -5.16 8.62 -12.78
CA CYS A 608 -5.45 8.78 -11.36
C CYS A 608 -4.54 9.83 -10.70
N ALA A 609 -3.22 9.78 -10.95
CA ALA A 609 -2.28 10.74 -10.40
C ALA A 609 -2.60 12.18 -10.82
N LEU A 610 -2.92 12.38 -12.10
CA LEU A 610 -3.30 13.70 -12.65
C LEU A 610 -4.63 14.19 -12.06
N ALA A 611 -5.63 13.31 -11.94
CA ALA A 611 -6.91 13.65 -11.34
C ALA A 611 -6.79 13.99 -9.85
N MET A 612 -5.97 13.24 -9.10
CA MET A 612 -5.68 13.55 -7.69
C MET A 612 -4.94 14.89 -7.54
N LEU A 613 -3.97 15.18 -8.41
CA LEU A 613 -3.32 16.50 -8.44
C LEU A 613 -4.35 17.61 -8.67
N ALA A 614 -5.18 17.49 -9.71
CA ALA A 614 -6.21 18.48 -10.02
C ALA A 614 -7.20 18.66 -8.86
N ARG A 615 -7.70 17.57 -8.28
CA ARG A 615 -8.71 17.58 -7.20
C ARG A 615 -8.18 18.10 -5.88
N LEU A 616 -6.91 17.86 -5.55
CA LEU A 616 -6.28 18.34 -4.32
C LEU A 616 -5.80 19.79 -4.42
N SER A 617 -5.65 20.33 -5.64
CA SER A 617 -5.12 21.69 -5.86
C SER A 617 -5.85 22.78 -5.06
N PRO A 618 -7.19 22.84 -5.04
CA PRO A 618 -7.90 23.86 -4.25
C PRO A 618 -7.66 23.71 -2.74
N ARG A 619 -7.44 22.49 -2.25
CA ARG A 619 -7.26 22.21 -0.81
C ARG A 619 -5.88 22.62 -0.29
N VAL A 620 -4.86 22.61 -1.16
CA VAL A 620 -3.48 22.97 -0.80
C VAL A 620 -3.09 24.40 -1.21
N GLY A 621 -4.06 25.22 -1.64
CA GLY A 621 -3.80 26.59 -2.10
C GLY A 621 -3.12 26.69 -3.48
N GLY A 622 -3.36 25.69 -4.34
CA GLY A 622 -2.88 25.63 -5.73
C GLY A 622 -1.44 25.13 -5.87
N TRP A 623 -1.23 24.18 -6.80
CA TRP A 623 0.11 23.66 -7.12
C TRP A 623 0.92 24.60 -8.00
N ASN A 624 2.26 24.51 -7.91
CA ASN A 624 3.14 25.03 -8.95
C ASN A 624 3.17 24.09 -10.17
N TYR A 625 2.09 24.06 -10.94
CA TYR A 625 1.96 23.18 -12.11
C TYR A 625 3.08 23.35 -13.13
N ARG A 626 3.47 24.59 -13.44
CA ARG A 626 4.56 24.88 -14.38
C ARG A 626 5.89 24.31 -13.90
N GLY A 627 6.23 24.54 -12.63
CA GLY A 627 7.45 24.01 -12.04
C GLY A 627 7.46 22.47 -11.96
N LEU A 628 6.31 21.86 -11.68
CA LEU A 628 6.17 20.41 -11.64
C LEU A 628 6.26 19.78 -13.04
N ALA A 629 5.59 20.36 -14.03
CA ALA A 629 5.60 19.90 -15.42
C ALA A 629 7.00 20.03 -16.04
N LEU A 630 7.66 21.18 -15.89
CA LEU A 630 9.04 21.37 -16.38
C LEU A 630 10.02 20.39 -15.74
N PHE A 631 9.85 20.10 -14.44
CA PHE A 631 10.66 19.11 -13.75
C PHE A 631 10.46 17.69 -14.32
N HIS A 632 9.21 17.26 -14.49
CA HIS A 632 8.91 15.92 -15.03
C HIS A 632 9.28 15.81 -16.51
N LEU A 633 9.19 16.89 -17.30
CA LEU A 633 9.65 16.92 -18.68
C LEU A 633 11.18 16.73 -18.76
N LYS A 634 11.95 17.45 -17.91
CA LYS A 634 13.40 17.25 -17.82
C LYS A 634 13.75 15.82 -17.41
N LEU A 635 13.04 15.26 -16.42
CA LEU A 635 13.23 13.86 -16.04
C LEU A 635 12.89 12.91 -17.19
N GLY A 636 11.81 13.17 -17.93
CA GLY A 636 11.43 12.40 -19.12
C GLY A 636 12.52 12.41 -20.19
N LEU A 637 13.11 13.57 -20.48
CA LEU A 637 14.23 13.69 -21.43
C LEU A 637 15.46 12.90 -20.97
N VAL A 638 15.88 13.07 -19.71
CA VAL A 638 16.99 12.30 -19.13
C VAL A 638 16.70 10.80 -19.20
N SER A 639 15.47 10.41 -18.91
CA SER A 639 15.04 9.01 -18.91
C SER A 639 15.05 8.43 -20.31
N GLY A 640 14.61 9.18 -21.33
CA GLY A 640 14.65 8.76 -22.73
C GLY A 640 16.08 8.49 -23.21
N VAL A 641 17.01 9.42 -22.93
CA VAL A 641 18.44 9.24 -23.27
C VAL A 641 19.03 8.03 -22.53
N THR A 642 18.74 7.90 -21.24
CA THR A 642 19.26 6.79 -20.42
C THR A 642 18.68 5.44 -20.87
N LEU A 643 17.40 5.39 -21.24
CA LEU A 643 16.73 4.20 -21.77
C LEU A 643 17.36 3.75 -23.10
N ALA A 644 17.59 4.69 -24.02
CA ALA A 644 18.23 4.42 -25.30
C ALA A 644 19.66 3.88 -25.12
N ALA A 645 20.45 4.53 -24.26
CA ALA A 645 21.79 4.06 -23.92
C ALA A 645 21.77 2.68 -23.23
N GLY A 646 20.82 2.45 -22.33
CA GLY A 646 20.63 1.17 -21.66
C GLY A 646 20.33 0.03 -22.63
N PHE A 647 19.43 0.24 -23.59
CA PHE A 647 19.16 -0.74 -24.64
C PHE A 647 20.35 -0.96 -25.57
N ALA A 648 21.08 0.11 -25.94
CA ALA A 648 22.30 -0.01 -26.73
C ALA A 648 23.38 -0.85 -26.01
N LEU A 649 23.56 -0.64 -24.70
CA LEU A 649 24.46 -1.43 -23.87
C LEU A 649 23.98 -2.88 -23.74
N LEU A 650 22.69 -3.10 -23.58
CA LEU A 650 22.14 -4.46 -23.46
C LEU A 650 22.33 -5.27 -24.75
N ARG A 651 22.36 -4.63 -25.92
CA ARG A 651 22.66 -5.32 -27.19
C ARG A 651 24.03 -6.00 -27.23
N LEU A 652 24.97 -5.58 -26.37
CA LEU A 652 26.27 -6.25 -26.23
C LEU A 652 26.14 -7.66 -25.64
N PHE A 653 25.00 -7.97 -24.99
CA PHE A 653 24.70 -9.27 -24.42
C PHE A 653 23.79 -10.14 -25.30
N GLY A 654 23.41 -9.65 -26.49
CA GLY A 654 22.53 -10.35 -27.44
C GLY A 654 21.35 -9.49 -27.93
N PRO A 655 20.47 -10.03 -28.78
CA PRO A 655 19.29 -9.31 -29.25
C PRO A 655 18.37 -8.88 -28.09
N LEU A 656 17.73 -7.73 -28.23
CA LEU A 656 16.75 -7.27 -27.24
C LEU A 656 15.59 -8.26 -27.15
N PHE A 657 15.13 -8.54 -25.93
CA PHE A 657 14.06 -9.53 -25.69
C PHE A 657 14.39 -10.95 -26.19
N ALA A 658 15.67 -11.33 -26.24
CA ALA A 658 16.09 -12.71 -26.51
C ALA A 658 16.26 -13.52 -25.20
N PRO A 659 16.08 -14.85 -25.26
CA PRO A 659 16.36 -15.73 -24.13
C PRO A 659 17.82 -15.63 -23.66
N MET A 660 18.03 -15.67 -22.34
CA MET A 660 19.37 -15.55 -21.73
C MET A 660 19.61 -16.64 -20.67
N SER A 661 20.87 -17.03 -20.49
CA SER A 661 21.28 -17.87 -19.36
C SER A 661 21.26 -17.07 -18.06
N VAL A 662 21.18 -17.76 -16.91
CA VAL A 662 21.17 -17.10 -15.60
C VAL A 662 22.46 -16.31 -15.37
N LEU A 663 23.61 -16.85 -15.79
CA LEU A 663 24.90 -16.18 -15.63
C LEU A 663 24.98 -14.90 -16.47
N THR A 664 24.57 -14.95 -17.75
CA THR A 664 24.56 -13.73 -18.58
C THR A 664 23.54 -12.72 -18.08
N ALA A 665 22.39 -13.15 -17.57
CA ALA A 665 21.43 -12.27 -16.92
C ALA A 665 22.03 -11.56 -15.70
N LEU A 666 22.72 -12.28 -14.80
CA LEU A 666 23.37 -11.69 -13.63
C LEU A 666 24.43 -10.65 -14.02
N VAL A 667 25.32 -11.00 -14.96
CA VAL A 667 26.37 -10.09 -15.44
C VAL A 667 25.75 -8.87 -16.12
N ALA A 668 24.77 -9.06 -17.01
CA ALA A 668 24.06 -7.96 -17.67
C ALA A 668 23.38 -7.04 -16.66
N SER A 669 22.69 -7.58 -15.65
CA SER A 669 22.04 -6.80 -14.59
C SER A 669 23.04 -5.93 -13.83
N VAL A 670 24.22 -6.46 -13.47
CA VAL A 670 25.24 -5.70 -12.73
C VAL A 670 25.88 -4.64 -13.62
N VAL A 671 26.34 -5.01 -14.82
CA VAL A 671 27.08 -4.12 -15.72
C VAL A 671 26.16 -3.04 -16.29
N VAL A 672 25.09 -3.44 -16.98
CA VAL A 672 24.16 -2.49 -17.63
C VAL A 672 23.41 -1.70 -16.57
N GLY A 673 22.99 -2.32 -15.46
CA GLY A 673 22.32 -1.61 -14.36
C GLY A 673 23.17 -0.53 -13.72
N SER A 674 24.46 -0.82 -13.46
CA SER A 674 25.39 0.17 -12.89
C SER A 674 25.65 1.33 -13.86
N LEU A 675 25.83 1.03 -15.15
CA LEU A 675 26.05 2.05 -16.18
C LEU A 675 24.82 2.92 -16.41
N VAL A 676 23.63 2.32 -16.47
CA VAL A 676 22.34 3.03 -16.60
C VAL A 676 22.11 3.94 -15.40
N ALA A 677 22.33 3.44 -14.18
CA ALA A 677 22.20 4.26 -12.97
C ALA A 677 23.24 5.40 -12.93
N GLY A 678 24.49 5.11 -13.30
CA GLY A 678 25.56 6.09 -13.38
C GLY A 678 25.27 7.20 -14.39
N LEU A 679 24.84 6.83 -15.61
CA LEU A 679 24.47 7.77 -16.66
C LEU A 679 23.28 8.63 -16.25
N TYR A 680 22.24 8.02 -15.67
CA TYR A 680 21.07 8.74 -15.17
C TYR A 680 21.50 9.79 -14.14
N LEU A 681 22.27 9.40 -13.12
CA LEU A 681 22.77 10.32 -12.09
C LEU A 681 23.65 11.43 -12.69
N LEU A 682 24.53 11.10 -13.63
CA LEU A 682 25.40 12.06 -14.31
C LEU A 682 24.58 13.11 -15.08
N LEU A 683 23.57 12.69 -15.84
CA LEU A 683 22.69 13.59 -16.58
C LEU A 683 21.86 14.47 -15.64
N LEU A 684 21.37 13.93 -14.52
CA LEU A 684 20.65 14.74 -13.53
C LEU A 684 21.56 15.81 -12.88
N VAL A 685 22.83 15.48 -12.63
CA VAL A 685 23.83 16.44 -12.13
C VAL A 685 24.12 17.50 -13.19
N ALA A 686 24.33 17.09 -14.45
CA ALA A 686 24.62 17.99 -15.57
C ALA A 686 23.48 19.00 -15.80
N LEU A 687 22.21 18.54 -15.71
CA LEU A 687 21.03 19.40 -15.81
C LEU A 687 20.69 20.17 -14.53
N LYS A 688 21.56 20.12 -13.51
CA LYS A 688 21.44 20.83 -12.23
C LYS A 688 20.11 20.58 -11.51
N ILE A 689 19.60 19.34 -11.56
CA ILE A 689 18.39 18.95 -10.83
C ILE A 689 18.70 18.93 -9.33
N SER A 690 18.11 19.87 -8.59
CA SER A 690 18.45 20.16 -7.19
C SER A 690 18.21 18.99 -6.24
N GLU A 691 17.23 18.16 -6.57
CA GLU A 691 16.78 16.99 -5.83
C GLU A 691 17.84 15.88 -5.78
N VAL A 692 18.78 15.86 -6.73
CA VAL A 692 19.88 14.88 -6.78
C VAL A 692 20.91 15.08 -5.67
N ARG A 693 21.02 16.31 -5.15
CA ARG A 693 22.00 16.63 -4.09
C ARG A 693 21.77 15.81 -2.83
N VAL A 694 20.52 15.42 -2.55
CA VAL A 694 20.18 14.57 -1.41
C VAL A 694 20.84 13.20 -1.53
N PHE A 695 20.83 12.60 -2.73
CA PHE A 695 21.44 11.29 -3.00
C PHE A 695 22.96 11.32 -3.03
N LEU A 696 23.56 12.43 -3.45
CA LEU A 696 25.02 12.58 -3.50
C LEU A 696 25.63 12.94 -2.14
N SER A 697 24.83 13.43 -1.18
CA SER A 697 25.33 13.89 0.12
C SER A 697 25.95 12.78 0.99
N PRO A 698 25.42 11.54 1.07
CA PRO A 698 26.06 10.45 1.81
C PRO A 698 27.32 9.97 1.11
N LEU A 699 27.30 9.89 -0.23
CA LEU A 699 28.45 9.47 -1.04
C LEU A 699 29.63 10.44 -0.87
N LYS A 700 29.36 11.75 -0.87
CA LYS A 700 30.37 12.78 -0.58
C LYS A 700 30.96 12.65 0.82
N ARG A 701 30.16 12.30 1.84
CA ARG A 701 30.64 12.06 3.21
C ARG A 701 31.51 10.80 3.33
N ILE A 702 31.19 9.75 2.58
CA ILE A 702 32.00 8.52 2.54
C ILE A 702 33.32 8.79 1.80
N LEU A 703 33.26 9.45 0.63
CA LEU A 703 34.44 9.82 -0.14
C LEU A 703 35.35 10.81 0.60
N SER A 704 34.79 11.75 1.36
CA SER A 704 35.60 12.65 2.20
C SER A 704 36.29 11.91 3.35
N ARG A 705 35.65 10.87 3.92
CA ARG A 705 36.25 10.01 4.94
C ARG A 705 37.35 9.09 4.38
N LEU A 706 37.18 8.59 3.16
CA LEU A 706 38.23 7.82 2.47
C LEU A 706 39.41 8.70 2.07
N LYS A 707 39.16 9.96 1.69
CA LYS A 707 40.21 10.95 1.43
C LYS A 707 40.94 11.42 2.68
N SER A 708 40.35 11.32 3.86
CA SER A 708 41.03 11.62 5.13
C SER A 708 41.79 10.42 5.72
N LEU A 709 41.71 9.25 5.08
CA LEU A 709 42.43 8.03 5.44
C LEU A 709 43.62 7.75 4.50
N ARG A 710 43.77 8.57 3.45
CA ARG A 710 44.99 8.72 2.64
C ARG A 710 45.66 10.01 3.06
#